data_AF-A0A550CI82-F1
#
_entry.id   AF-A0A550CI82-F1
#
_cell.length_a   1.000
_cell.length_b   1.000
_cell.length_c   1.000
_cell.angle_alpha   90.00
_cell.angle_beta   90.00
_cell.angle_gamma   90.00
#
_symmetry.space_group_name_H-M   'P 1'
#
loop_
_entity.id
_entity.type
_entity.pdbx_description
1 polymer ?
#
loop_
_entity_poly.entity_id
_entity_poly.type
_entity_poly.pdbx_seq_one_letter_code
_entity_poly.pdbx_strand_id
1 'polypeptide(L)'
;MFGDPSKSRRMSHDEKPSAPRRFLIDVEETIRVILEQEDTDGDFQISVTDAGPKLMPLGTATSNGFKSFDVRGTYMLSNLLQELALARDHNRKRIVLDEARLTENPVDRLSRMIKNSFWHSLTRRIDGEGLEIITADPKNRTGRMNPRIYVPYGEPEMAEYYRKVAREKPHIRLDVQVLPEKPDDPVFVKSLNDKPGLLALAMQEVLDAKGEKTLKGIPFIVPGARFNELYNWDSYFISLGLLVDGHVQMAKNMVDHFIFEIKHYNKILNGSRSYYLCRAQPPFLTDMALQIYNQLDRTDEDANRDWLKRAIQAAIKEYHTVWMAAPRIDPKTGLTRFRPEGLGIPPETEASHFTHILEPYAKKHGISILEFTEKYNDGLLKEPELDEYFQHDRGVRESGHDTTYRLEKRCANLATIDLQALLYKYEIDIGTAIREVFDDELEVEENFALSPFPPSEAAYANPAREMSRSRLQNSEEWFQRAEFRKAQIDKYLWNESKSLYFDYDTVTEQQSLYETVTAFWALWAGCASEEQGWKLVSESLKKFEVLGGVVPGTEESRGQISLDRPNRQWDYPYAWPPHQIMAWVGLERYGYLEDAQRLAYRFLYMMTTAFVDFNGVVPEKFDAVKLSHLVDAEYGNQGIDFKMVPREGFGWMNAAFQVGLSFMTTHMRRAVAACTSPEVFFRQPNTDVNTLAGTAQPLNDPLAMAMDQLRLSQE
;
A
#
# COMPACT_ATOMS: atom_id res chain seq x y z
N MET A 1 16.76 -34.85 -27.03
CA MET A 1 15.77 -35.89 -27.36
C MET A 1 14.43 -35.33 -26.91
N PHE A 2 13.87 -34.39 -27.67
CA PHE A 2 12.69 -33.63 -27.25
C PHE A 2 11.44 -34.22 -27.88
N GLY A 3 10.36 -34.20 -27.10
CA GLY A 3 9.17 -35.04 -27.26
C GLY A 3 8.39 -34.80 -28.55
N ASP A 4 7.64 -35.83 -28.91
CA ASP A 4 6.67 -35.83 -30.00
C ASP A 4 5.60 -34.73 -29.78
N PRO A 5 5.44 -33.77 -30.71
CA PRO A 5 4.41 -32.72 -30.63
C PRO A 5 2.97 -33.27 -30.62
N SER A 6 2.77 -34.58 -30.83
CA SER A 6 1.48 -35.27 -30.73
C SER A 6 1.05 -35.62 -29.29
N LYS A 7 1.92 -35.45 -28.28
CA LYS A 7 1.59 -35.84 -26.90
C LYS A 7 0.63 -34.86 -26.24
N SER A 8 -0.63 -35.28 -26.11
CA SER A 8 -1.64 -34.59 -25.32
C SER A 8 -1.41 -34.77 -23.81
N ARG A 9 -1.75 -33.73 -23.03
CA ARG A 9 -1.72 -33.75 -21.57
C ARG A 9 -2.62 -34.87 -21.02
N ARG A 10 -2.04 -35.80 -20.25
CA ARG A 10 -2.80 -36.82 -19.52
C ARG A 10 -3.44 -36.23 -18.27
N MET A 11 -4.74 -36.47 -18.09
CA MET A 11 -5.54 -36.01 -16.94
C MET A 11 -5.62 -37.04 -15.80
N SER A 12 -5.02 -38.22 -15.96
CA SER A 12 -4.97 -39.28 -14.93
C SER A 12 -3.97 -38.97 -13.82
N HIS A 13 -4.22 -39.49 -12.62
CA HIS A 13 -3.26 -39.51 -11.53
C HIS A 13 -2.07 -40.41 -11.87
N ASP A 14 -0.84 -39.92 -11.63
CA ASP A 14 0.38 -40.72 -11.74
C ASP A 14 0.70 -41.39 -10.39
N GLU A 15 1.48 -42.47 -10.44
CA GLU A 15 2.01 -43.12 -9.23
C GLU A 15 2.82 -42.11 -8.39
N LYS A 16 2.53 -42.05 -7.08
CA LYS A 16 3.32 -41.27 -6.12
C LYS A 16 4.71 -41.93 -5.98
N PRO A 17 5.80 -41.23 -6.31
CA PRO A 17 7.13 -41.81 -6.24
C PRO A 17 7.56 -42.02 -4.78
N SER A 18 8.39 -43.04 -4.54
CA SER A 18 8.95 -43.35 -3.21
C SER A 18 10.06 -42.39 -2.76
N ALA A 19 10.61 -41.60 -3.69
CA ALA A 19 11.62 -40.57 -3.44
C ALA A 19 11.33 -39.30 -4.26
N PRO A 20 11.68 -38.10 -3.76
CA PRO A 20 11.45 -36.85 -4.48
C PRO A 20 12.22 -36.83 -5.81
N ARG A 21 11.53 -36.50 -6.90
CA ARG A 21 12.15 -36.45 -8.23
C ARG A 21 13.05 -35.22 -8.34
N ARG A 22 14.16 -35.40 -9.04
CA ARG A 22 15.13 -34.34 -9.36
C ARG A 22 15.37 -34.29 -10.85
N PHE A 23 15.46 -33.08 -11.39
CA PHE A 23 15.68 -32.81 -12.81
C PHE A 23 17.07 -32.27 -13.04
N LEU A 24 17.73 -32.73 -14.11
CA LEU A 24 19.00 -32.15 -14.57
C LEU A 24 18.68 -31.25 -15.77
N ILE A 25 18.89 -29.95 -15.62
CA ILE A 25 18.38 -28.94 -16.56
C ILE A 25 19.53 -28.10 -17.09
N ASP A 26 19.55 -27.88 -18.41
CA ASP A 26 20.36 -26.86 -19.07
C ASP A 26 19.56 -25.56 -19.11
N VAL A 27 20.07 -24.52 -18.46
CA VAL A 27 19.26 -23.36 -18.09
C VAL A 27 18.82 -22.57 -19.33
N GLU A 28 19.76 -22.15 -20.18
CA GLU A 28 19.44 -21.32 -21.35
C GLU A 28 18.60 -22.06 -22.39
N GLU A 29 18.95 -23.33 -22.64
CA GLU A 29 18.23 -24.15 -23.61
C GLU A 29 16.78 -24.38 -23.15
N THR A 30 16.57 -24.65 -21.86
CA THR A 30 15.23 -24.89 -21.33
C THR A 30 14.40 -23.62 -21.28
N ILE A 31 15.00 -22.45 -20.98
CA ILE A 31 14.32 -21.14 -21.10
C ILE A 31 13.86 -20.91 -22.54
N ARG A 32 14.72 -21.16 -23.54
CA ARG A 32 14.34 -20.98 -24.95
C ARG A 32 13.16 -21.87 -25.32
N VAL A 33 13.25 -23.16 -24.98
CA VAL A 33 12.23 -24.15 -25.36
C VAL A 33 10.90 -23.88 -24.64
N ILE A 34 10.92 -23.53 -23.35
CA ILE A 34 9.68 -23.30 -22.60
C ILE A 34 8.95 -22.05 -23.09
N LEU A 35 9.67 -20.98 -23.42
CA LEU A 35 9.08 -19.78 -23.98
C LEU A 35 8.54 -20.05 -25.39
N GLU A 36 9.33 -20.68 -26.27
CA GLU A 36 8.88 -21.02 -27.63
C GLU A 36 7.63 -21.92 -27.65
N GLN A 37 7.47 -22.78 -26.63
CA GLN A 37 6.38 -23.73 -26.54
C GLN A 37 5.14 -23.20 -25.80
N GLU A 38 5.35 -22.47 -24.71
CA GLU A 38 4.29 -22.13 -23.75
C GLU A 38 3.96 -20.64 -23.66
N ASP A 39 4.85 -19.74 -24.09
CA ASP A 39 4.62 -18.28 -24.16
C ASP A 39 4.14 -17.94 -25.59
N THR A 40 2.83 -17.73 -25.72
CA THR A 40 2.15 -17.57 -27.02
C THR A 40 1.85 -16.13 -27.39
N ASP A 41 1.91 -15.20 -26.44
CA ASP A 41 1.72 -13.77 -26.66
C ASP A 41 3.05 -12.97 -26.65
N GLY A 42 4.16 -13.60 -26.28
CA GLY A 42 5.51 -13.07 -26.36
C GLY A 42 5.86 -12.13 -25.21
N ASP A 43 5.14 -12.21 -24.09
CA ASP A 43 5.33 -11.35 -22.92
C ASP A 43 6.43 -11.84 -21.96
N PHE A 44 7.05 -13.00 -22.26
CA PHE A 44 8.05 -13.69 -21.43
C PHE A 44 7.51 -14.21 -20.10
N GLN A 45 6.21 -14.52 -20.05
CA GLN A 45 5.51 -15.12 -18.92
C GLN A 45 4.81 -16.42 -19.35
N ILE A 46 4.42 -17.25 -18.38
CA ILE A 46 3.58 -18.43 -18.64
C ILE A 46 2.34 -18.31 -17.80
N SER A 47 1.21 -18.12 -18.47
CA SER A 47 -0.07 -17.83 -17.87
C SER A 47 -1.16 -18.81 -18.33
N VAL A 48 -2.36 -18.65 -17.77
CA VAL A 48 -3.55 -19.37 -18.20
C VAL A 48 -4.10 -18.87 -19.54
N THR A 49 -3.74 -17.65 -19.97
CA THR A 49 -4.14 -17.11 -21.28
C THR A 49 -3.32 -17.70 -22.42
N ASP A 50 -2.13 -18.21 -22.12
CA ASP A 50 -1.29 -18.86 -23.11
C ASP A 50 -1.90 -20.16 -23.66
N ALA A 51 -1.84 -20.34 -24.97
CA ALA A 51 -2.43 -21.49 -25.67
C ALA A 51 -1.49 -22.70 -25.81
N GLY A 52 -0.32 -22.68 -25.15
CA GLY A 52 0.65 -23.78 -25.16
C GLY A 52 0.09 -25.11 -24.62
N PRO A 53 0.78 -26.24 -24.86
CA PRO A 53 0.28 -27.59 -24.52
C PRO A 53 0.27 -27.88 -23.01
N LYS A 54 0.82 -26.98 -22.18
CA LYS A 54 0.92 -27.09 -20.71
C LYS A 54 1.62 -28.37 -20.26
N LEU A 55 2.67 -28.75 -20.99
CA LEU A 55 3.39 -30.02 -20.81
C LEU A 55 4.85 -29.89 -21.26
N MET A 56 5.81 -30.08 -20.35
CA MET A 56 7.23 -30.11 -20.70
C MET A 56 7.95 -31.34 -20.12
N PRO A 57 8.53 -32.22 -20.96
CA PRO A 57 9.36 -33.33 -20.49
C PRO A 57 10.74 -32.83 -20.03
N LEU A 58 11.08 -33.08 -18.76
CA LEU A 58 12.40 -32.77 -18.19
C LEU A 58 13.20 -34.04 -17.91
N GLY A 59 14.50 -34.02 -18.22
CA GLY A 59 15.42 -35.12 -17.93
C GLY A 59 15.66 -35.32 -16.42
N THR A 60 15.58 -36.55 -15.93
CA THR A 60 15.78 -36.85 -14.50
C THR A 60 17.26 -36.93 -14.14
N ALA A 61 17.63 -36.38 -12.98
CA ALA A 61 19.01 -36.37 -12.50
C ALA A 61 19.56 -37.77 -12.22
N THR A 62 18.72 -38.69 -11.72
CA THR A 62 19.11 -40.09 -11.46
C THR A 62 19.44 -40.87 -12.73
N SER A 63 18.93 -40.44 -13.87
CA SER A 63 19.25 -41.00 -15.18
C SER A 63 20.26 -40.17 -15.96
N ASN A 64 20.90 -39.15 -15.36
CA ASN A 64 21.76 -38.21 -16.06
C ASN A 64 21.08 -37.59 -17.31
N GLY A 65 19.75 -37.40 -17.25
CA GLY A 65 18.94 -36.87 -18.35
C GLY A 65 18.48 -37.90 -19.41
N PHE A 66 18.80 -39.19 -19.28
CA PHE A 66 18.38 -40.22 -20.26
C PHE A 66 16.90 -40.59 -20.17
N LYS A 67 16.30 -40.52 -18.99
CA LYS A 67 14.86 -40.68 -18.76
C LYS A 67 14.25 -39.32 -18.49
N SER A 68 13.10 -39.02 -19.07
CA SER A 68 12.36 -37.79 -18.81
C SER A 68 11.10 -38.04 -17.97
N PHE A 69 10.61 -37.00 -17.33
CA PHE A 69 9.31 -36.96 -16.68
C PHE A 69 8.58 -35.67 -17.05
N ASP A 70 7.27 -35.74 -17.16
CA ASP A 70 6.45 -34.66 -17.69
C ASP A 70 6.03 -33.69 -16.58
N VAL A 71 6.51 -32.45 -16.66
CA VAL A 71 6.01 -31.32 -15.86
C VAL A 71 4.72 -30.81 -16.51
N ARG A 72 3.64 -30.69 -15.72
CA ARG A 72 2.28 -30.49 -16.23
C ARG A 72 1.60 -29.27 -15.61
N GLY A 73 0.86 -28.54 -16.44
CA GLY A 73 0.03 -27.42 -16.03
C GLY A 73 0.79 -26.11 -15.94
N THR A 74 0.05 -25.02 -16.13
CA THR A 74 0.56 -23.65 -16.15
C THR A 74 1.44 -23.34 -14.93
N TYR A 75 0.93 -23.60 -13.72
CA TYR A 75 1.64 -23.22 -12.49
C TYR A 75 3.03 -23.86 -12.35
N MET A 76 3.18 -25.17 -12.62
CA MET A 76 4.49 -25.82 -12.51
C MET A 76 5.47 -25.35 -13.59
N LEU A 77 4.96 -25.04 -14.79
CA LEU A 77 5.77 -24.53 -15.90
C LEU A 77 6.20 -23.08 -15.68
N SER A 78 5.29 -22.25 -15.18
CA SER A 78 5.58 -20.90 -14.68
C SER A 78 6.67 -20.95 -13.59
N ASN A 79 6.50 -21.81 -12.57
CA ASN A 79 7.53 -21.99 -11.55
C ASN A 79 8.87 -22.45 -12.14
N LEU A 80 8.85 -23.33 -13.13
CA LEU A 80 10.06 -23.74 -13.83
C LEU A 80 10.74 -22.56 -14.52
N LEU A 81 10.00 -21.74 -15.26
CA LEU A 81 10.52 -20.53 -15.90
C LEU A 81 11.15 -19.58 -14.87
N GLN A 82 10.49 -19.39 -13.71
CA GLN A 82 10.99 -18.55 -12.64
C GLN A 82 12.30 -19.09 -12.02
N GLU A 83 12.37 -20.38 -11.67
CA GLU A 83 13.58 -20.98 -11.11
C GLU A 83 14.76 -20.94 -12.10
N LEU A 84 14.47 -21.09 -13.41
CA LEU A 84 15.47 -20.95 -14.46
C LEU A 84 15.97 -19.51 -14.60
N ALA A 85 15.08 -18.52 -14.52
CA ALA A 85 15.46 -17.11 -14.53
C ALA A 85 16.39 -16.77 -13.35
N LEU A 86 16.05 -17.22 -12.14
CA LEU A 86 16.89 -17.05 -10.95
C LEU A 86 18.26 -17.75 -11.10
N ALA A 87 18.27 -18.96 -11.66
CA ALA A 87 19.52 -19.68 -11.93
C ALA A 87 20.42 -18.93 -12.94
N ARG A 88 19.82 -18.34 -13.97
CA ARG A 88 20.52 -17.53 -14.97
C ARG A 88 21.17 -16.30 -14.36
N ASP A 89 20.47 -15.59 -13.47
CA ASP A 89 21.05 -14.41 -12.80
C ASP A 89 22.27 -14.77 -11.94
N HIS A 90 22.29 -15.97 -11.38
CA HIS A 90 23.43 -16.53 -10.65
C HIS A 90 24.48 -17.18 -11.56
N ASN A 91 24.43 -16.92 -12.88
CA ASN A 91 25.34 -17.44 -13.90
C ASN A 91 25.45 -18.98 -13.90
N ARG A 92 24.38 -19.70 -13.52
CA ARG A 92 24.33 -21.16 -13.53
C ARG A 92 23.91 -21.65 -14.91
N LYS A 93 24.79 -22.38 -15.60
CA LYS A 93 24.48 -22.99 -16.91
C LYS A 93 23.68 -24.28 -16.80
N ARG A 94 23.90 -25.03 -15.71
CA ARG A 94 23.20 -26.28 -15.41
C ARG A 94 22.81 -26.31 -13.95
N ILE A 95 21.62 -26.82 -13.68
CA ILE A 95 21.09 -26.96 -12.32
C ILE A 95 20.51 -28.37 -12.11
N VAL A 96 20.50 -28.79 -10.85
CA VAL A 96 19.67 -29.90 -10.40
C VAL A 96 18.50 -29.30 -9.65
N LEU A 97 17.27 -29.50 -10.15
CA LEU A 97 16.06 -28.91 -9.60
C LEU A 97 15.17 -29.99 -8.98
N ASP A 98 14.79 -29.80 -7.72
CA ASP A 98 13.82 -30.68 -7.03
C ASP A 98 12.39 -30.40 -7.52
N GLU A 99 11.62 -31.45 -7.82
CA GLU A 99 10.19 -31.34 -8.22
C GLU A 99 9.37 -30.57 -7.18
N ALA A 100 9.72 -30.70 -5.89
CA ALA A 100 9.07 -29.98 -4.79
C ALA A 100 9.12 -28.45 -4.92
N ARG A 101 10.12 -27.89 -5.62
CA ARG A 101 10.18 -26.44 -5.92
C ARG A 101 9.15 -26.01 -6.97
N LEU A 102 8.77 -26.92 -7.86
CA LEU A 102 7.78 -26.68 -8.91
C LEU A 102 6.35 -26.91 -8.41
N THR A 103 6.16 -27.88 -7.51
CA THR A 103 4.87 -28.22 -6.89
C THR A 103 4.63 -27.52 -5.56
N GLU A 104 5.43 -26.51 -5.22
CA GLU A 104 5.32 -25.80 -3.96
C GLU A 104 3.93 -25.19 -3.82
N ASN A 105 3.34 -25.33 -2.62
CA ASN A 105 2.05 -24.72 -2.29
C ASN A 105 2.11 -23.20 -2.61
N PRO A 106 1.17 -22.64 -3.39
CA PRO A 106 1.24 -21.26 -3.82
C PRO A 106 1.20 -20.24 -2.67
N VAL A 107 0.48 -20.55 -1.59
CA VAL A 107 0.45 -19.70 -0.39
C VAL A 107 1.81 -19.69 0.29
N ASP A 108 2.41 -20.87 0.49
CA ASP A 108 3.73 -20.98 1.11
C ASP A 108 4.82 -20.37 0.22
N ARG A 109 4.72 -20.55 -1.11
CA ARG A 109 5.63 -19.99 -2.11
C ARG A 109 5.60 -18.46 -2.08
N LEU A 110 4.42 -17.85 -2.16
CA LEU A 110 4.28 -16.39 -2.14
C LEU A 110 4.75 -15.82 -0.80
N SER A 111 4.34 -16.39 0.34
CA SER A 111 4.82 -15.95 1.66
C SER A 111 6.34 -16.06 1.78
N ARG A 112 6.94 -17.15 1.28
CA ARG A 112 8.39 -17.34 1.26
C ARG A 112 9.10 -16.33 0.36
N MET A 113 8.54 -16.00 -0.81
CA MET A 113 9.09 -15.00 -1.73
C MET A 113 9.04 -13.60 -1.12
N ILE A 114 7.93 -13.24 -0.47
CA ILE A 114 7.77 -11.97 0.24
C ILE A 114 8.87 -11.84 1.31
N LYS A 115 8.91 -12.82 2.22
CA LYS A 115 9.81 -12.82 3.38
C LYS A 115 11.30 -12.80 3.02
N ASN A 116 11.70 -13.60 2.03
CA ASN A 116 13.12 -13.86 1.77
C ASN A 116 13.67 -13.11 0.55
N SER A 117 12.83 -12.47 -0.25
CA SER A 117 13.27 -11.83 -1.50
C SER A 117 12.63 -10.47 -1.71
N PHE A 118 11.31 -10.34 -1.65
CA PHE A 118 10.65 -9.08 -2.05
C PHE A 118 10.98 -7.92 -1.11
N TRP A 119 11.00 -8.13 0.21
CA TRP A 119 11.44 -7.08 1.14
C TRP A 119 12.87 -6.61 0.86
N HIS A 120 13.76 -7.54 0.52
CA HIS A 120 15.13 -7.20 0.16
C HIS A 120 15.18 -6.39 -1.15
N SER A 121 14.45 -6.83 -2.19
CA SER A 121 14.38 -6.13 -3.48
C SER A 121 13.76 -4.73 -3.37
N LEU A 122 12.82 -4.51 -2.45
CA LEU A 122 12.22 -3.21 -2.17
C LEU A 122 13.05 -2.33 -1.22
N THR A 123 14.16 -2.83 -0.69
CA THR A 123 15.01 -2.05 0.21
C THR A 123 15.77 -0.98 -0.57
N ARG A 124 15.77 0.26 -0.07
CA ARG A 124 16.58 1.38 -0.56
C ARG A 124 17.39 1.99 0.57
N ARG A 125 18.38 2.79 0.20
CA ARG A 125 19.25 3.55 1.11
C ARG A 125 19.72 4.81 0.40
N ILE A 126 19.77 5.94 1.10
CA ILE A 126 20.27 7.21 0.55
C ILE A 126 21.68 7.45 1.08
N ASP A 127 22.65 6.77 0.48
CA ASP A 127 24.07 6.92 0.79
C ASP A 127 24.92 6.72 -0.47
N GLY A 128 26.24 6.78 -0.34
CA GLY A 128 27.14 6.71 -1.50
C GLY A 128 26.92 5.50 -2.42
N GLU A 129 26.50 4.35 -1.90
CA GLU A 129 26.17 3.16 -2.70
C GLU A 129 24.75 3.24 -3.26
N GLY A 130 23.77 3.55 -2.40
CA GLY A 130 22.35 3.55 -2.80
C GLY A 130 21.97 4.67 -3.76
N LEU A 131 22.74 5.78 -3.78
CA LEU A 131 22.53 6.91 -4.70
C LEU A 131 22.64 6.51 -6.18
N GLU A 132 23.40 5.48 -6.54
CA GLU A 132 23.47 5.00 -7.93
C GLU A 132 22.15 4.37 -8.41
N ILE A 133 21.36 3.83 -7.48
CA ILE A 133 20.10 3.17 -7.77
C ILE A 133 18.93 4.15 -7.66
N ILE A 134 18.91 4.96 -6.60
CA ILE A 134 17.73 5.75 -6.20
C ILE A 134 17.61 7.10 -6.94
N THR A 135 18.69 7.59 -7.55
CA THR A 135 18.70 8.90 -8.21
C THR A 135 17.91 8.96 -9.51
N ALA A 136 17.60 7.80 -10.11
CA ALA A 136 16.72 7.73 -11.26
C ALA A 136 15.29 8.14 -10.85
N ASP A 137 14.79 9.22 -11.44
CA ASP A 137 13.41 9.67 -11.29
C ASP A 137 12.67 9.50 -12.62
N PRO A 138 11.86 8.44 -12.78
CA PRO A 138 11.09 8.24 -14.00
C PRO A 138 9.94 9.26 -14.15
N LYS A 139 9.63 10.04 -13.12
CA LYS A 139 8.50 10.99 -13.08
C LYS A 139 8.92 12.41 -13.52
N ASN A 140 10.22 12.68 -13.63
CA ASN A 140 10.73 14.01 -13.99
C ASN A 140 10.62 14.28 -15.51
N ARG A 141 10.12 15.47 -15.86
CA ARG A 141 9.86 15.94 -17.22
C ARG A 141 11.08 16.57 -17.92
N THR A 142 12.13 16.91 -17.18
CA THR A 142 13.28 17.68 -17.72
C THR A 142 14.36 16.74 -18.29
N GLY A 143 14.45 16.72 -19.63
CA GLY A 143 15.47 15.94 -20.35
C GLY A 143 16.86 16.50 -20.12
N ARG A 144 17.65 15.82 -19.27
CA ARG A 144 19.05 16.12 -18.87
C ARG A 144 19.23 17.08 -17.69
N MET A 145 18.68 16.72 -16.54
CA MET A 145 19.18 17.25 -15.27
C MET A 145 20.08 16.25 -14.57
N ASN A 146 21.16 16.77 -14.00
CA ASN A 146 22.00 16.02 -13.07
C ASN A 146 21.16 15.56 -11.87
N PRO A 147 21.32 14.32 -11.39
CA PRO A 147 20.73 13.90 -10.11
C PRO A 147 20.97 14.91 -9.01
N ARG A 148 19.93 15.26 -8.25
CA ARG A 148 20.01 16.25 -7.19
C ARG A 148 19.55 15.66 -5.85
N ILE A 149 20.27 16.01 -4.79
CA ILE A 149 19.86 15.80 -3.41
C ILE A 149 19.81 17.13 -2.66
N TYR A 150 18.72 17.34 -1.94
CA TYR A 150 18.48 18.46 -1.06
C TYR A 150 18.67 18.03 0.39
N VAL A 151 19.51 18.74 1.11
CA VAL A 151 19.89 18.44 2.50
C VAL A 151 19.34 19.53 3.42
N PRO A 152 18.73 19.20 4.58
CA PRO A 152 18.26 20.20 5.52
C PRO A 152 19.35 21.18 5.98
N TYR A 153 18.97 22.45 6.20
CA TYR A 153 19.85 23.48 6.76
C TYR A 153 20.55 23.04 8.06
N GLY A 154 19.82 22.32 8.92
CA GLY A 154 20.31 21.85 10.23
C GLY A 154 21.29 20.68 10.19
N GLU A 155 21.67 20.18 9.02
CA GLU A 155 22.49 18.96 8.85
C GLU A 155 23.77 19.21 8.00
N PRO A 156 24.70 20.07 8.47
CA PRO A 156 25.89 20.44 7.69
C PRO A 156 26.85 19.27 7.44
N GLU A 157 26.97 18.32 8.37
CA GLU A 157 27.81 17.13 8.22
C GLU A 157 27.28 16.20 7.13
N MET A 158 25.95 16.06 7.03
CA MET A 158 25.29 15.32 5.97
C MET A 158 25.50 15.97 4.60
N ALA A 159 25.46 17.31 4.54
CA ALA A 159 25.76 18.02 3.31
C ALA A 159 27.20 17.78 2.84
N GLU A 160 28.17 17.77 3.76
CA GLU A 160 29.56 17.46 3.41
C GLU A 160 29.75 15.99 3.01
N TYR A 161 29.04 15.07 3.64
CA TYR A 161 29.03 13.66 3.23
C TYR A 161 28.60 13.51 1.76
N TYR A 162 27.47 14.09 1.35
CA TYR A 162 27.03 13.99 -0.04
C TYR A 162 27.95 14.72 -1.02
N ARG A 163 28.58 15.84 -0.63
CA ARG A 163 29.62 16.49 -1.45
C ARG A 163 30.85 15.60 -1.60
N LYS A 164 31.25 14.87 -0.56
CA LYS A 164 32.32 13.87 -0.65
C LYS A 164 31.95 12.76 -1.63
N VAL A 165 30.73 12.20 -1.53
CA VAL A 165 30.22 11.21 -2.50
C VAL A 165 30.26 11.75 -3.93
N ALA A 166 29.82 12.98 -4.16
CA ALA A 166 29.84 13.60 -5.49
C ALA A 166 31.27 13.73 -6.06
N ARG A 167 32.27 13.99 -5.21
CA ARG A 167 33.70 14.04 -5.60
C ARG A 167 34.27 12.65 -5.88
N GLU A 168 33.90 11.64 -5.09
CA GLU A 168 34.38 10.26 -5.22
C GLU A 168 33.72 9.51 -6.38
N LYS A 169 32.48 9.90 -6.75
CA LYS A 169 31.67 9.28 -7.81
C LYS A 169 31.23 10.31 -8.87
N PRO A 170 32.18 10.90 -9.63
CA PRO A 170 31.88 11.98 -10.58
C PRO A 170 30.96 11.55 -11.74
N HIS A 171 30.86 10.25 -12.04
CA HIS A 171 29.97 9.71 -13.07
C HIS A 171 28.48 9.89 -12.74
N ILE A 172 28.11 9.95 -11.45
CA ILE A 172 26.74 10.24 -11.02
C ILE A 172 26.36 11.68 -11.37
N ARG A 173 27.34 12.60 -11.34
CA ARG A 173 27.14 14.06 -11.47
C ARG A 173 26.16 14.60 -10.42
N LEU A 174 26.24 14.08 -9.19
CA LEU A 174 25.34 14.46 -8.10
C LEU A 174 25.47 15.95 -7.75
N ASP A 175 24.34 16.65 -7.79
CA ASP A 175 24.20 18.03 -7.34
C ASP A 175 23.68 18.06 -5.90
N VAL A 176 24.41 18.71 -4.99
CA VAL A 176 24.11 18.75 -3.55
C VAL A 176 23.70 20.16 -3.16
N GLN A 177 22.44 20.33 -2.78
CA GLN A 177 21.85 21.61 -2.42
C GLN A 177 21.42 21.61 -0.95
N VAL A 178 21.65 22.72 -0.24
CA VAL A 178 21.18 22.88 1.14
C VAL A 178 19.87 23.67 1.11
N LEU A 179 18.85 23.13 1.77
CA LEU A 179 17.54 23.74 1.90
C LEU A 179 17.57 24.92 2.88
N PRO A 180 16.61 25.87 2.80
CA PRO A 180 16.42 26.89 3.82
C PRO A 180 15.87 26.29 5.12
N GLU A 181 15.84 27.09 6.20
CA GLU A 181 15.32 26.68 7.52
C GLU A 181 13.83 26.30 7.48
N LYS A 182 13.03 26.96 6.63
CA LYS A 182 11.63 26.65 6.38
C LYS A 182 11.45 26.09 4.96
N PRO A 183 11.78 24.81 4.71
CA PRO A 183 11.78 24.24 3.36
C PRO A 183 10.38 23.98 2.80
N ASP A 184 9.34 23.99 3.63
CA ASP A 184 7.96 23.76 3.23
C ASP A 184 7.20 25.03 2.81
N ASP A 185 7.90 26.17 2.68
CA ASP A 185 7.31 27.39 2.14
C ASP A 185 6.80 27.18 0.70
N PRO A 186 5.51 27.42 0.41
CA PRO A 186 4.94 27.10 -0.91
C PRO A 186 5.56 27.86 -2.08
N VAL A 187 6.04 29.09 -1.86
CA VAL A 187 6.69 29.89 -2.91
C VAL A 187 8.07 29.31 -3.23
N PHE A 188 8.82 28.95 -2.19
CA PHE A 188 10.10 28.27 -2.33
C PHE A 188 9.94 26.91 -3.03
N VAL A 189 9.01 26.06 -2.59
CA VAL A 189 8.79 24.74 -3.19
C VAL A 189 8.43 24.85 -4.67
N LYS A 190 7.56 25.79 -5.04
CA LYS A 190 7.23 26.07 -6.45
C LYS A 190 8.48 26.46 -7.26
N SER A 191 9.42 27.19 -6.68
CA SER A 191 10.68 27.57 -7.33
C SER A 191 11.62 26.38 -7.60
N LEU A 192 11.34 25.21 -7.03
CA LEU A 192 12.07 23.96 -7.26
C LEU A 192 11.45 23.09 -8.36
N ASN A 193 10.33 23.48 -8.96
CA ASN A 193 9.62 22.67 -9.96
C ASN A 193 10.47 22.37 -11.21
N ASP A 194 11.35 23.28 -11.61
CA ASP A 194 12.30 23.11 -12.72
C ASP A 194 13.59 22.38 -12.30
N LYS A 195 13.69 22.03 -11.01
CA LYS A 195 14.90 21.62 -10.29
C LYS A 195 14.61 20.51 -9.27
N PRO A 196 13.89 19.43 -9.66
CA PRO A 196 13.48 18.41 -8.71
C PRO A 196 14.69 17.65 -8.15
N GLY A 197 14.55 17.13 -6.94
CA GLY A 197 15.60 16.36 -6.28
C GLY A 197 15.06 15.49 -5.15
N LEU A 198 15.85 14.49 -4.77
CA LEU A 198 15.62 13.71 -3.57
C LEU A 198 15.81 14.58 -2.33
N LEU A 199 15.05 14.30 -1.29
CA LEU A 199 15.28 14.87 0.04
C LEU A 199 16.15 13.89 0.83
N ALA A 200 17.15 14.41 1.53
CA ALA A 200 17.92 13.59 2.43
C ALA A 200 17.04 13.04 3.56
N LEU A 201 17.37 11.85 4.05
CA LEU A 201 16.68 11.19 5.15
C LEU A 201 17.69 10.86 6.27
N ALA A 202 17.18 10.36 7.40
CA ALA A 202 17.99 9.97 8.55
C ALA A 202 19.18 9.08 8.15
N MET A 203 20.35 9.42 8.69
CA MET A 203 21.59 8.66 8.58
C MET A 203 22.09 8.30 9.97
N GLN A 204 22.89 7.25 10.06
CA GLN A 204 23.56 6.84 11.29
C GLN A 204 25.07 7.07 11.19
N GLU A 205 25.70 7.44 12.31
CA GLU A 205 27.15 7.52 12.42
C GLU A 205 27.73 6.09 12.49
N VAL A 206 28.74 5.81 11.68
CA VAL A 206 29.48 4.54 11.66
C VAL A 206 30.98 4.81 11.57
N LEU A 207 31.80 3.85 11.98
CA LEU A 207 33.23 3.88 11.72
C LEU A 207 33.52 3.28 10.34
N ASP A 208 34.32 3.98 9.53
CA ASP A 208 34.77 3.48 8.23
C ASP A 208 35.90 2.43 8.39
N ALA A 209 36.38 1.91 7.27
CA ALA A 209 37.46 0.89 7.25
C ALA A 209 38.79 1.38 7.86
N LYS A 210 38.95 2.70 8.06
CA LYS A 210 40.12 3.33 8.68
C LYS A 210 39.88 3.70 10.15
N GLY A 211 38.68 3.45 10.67
CA GLY A 211 38.28 3.82 12.02
C GLY A 211 37.87 5.29 12.16
N GLU A 212 37.65 6.00 11.05
CA GLU A 212 37.17 7.39 11.05
C GLU A 212 35.64 7.42 11.07
N LYS A 213 35.05 8.39 11.76
CA LYS A 213 33.60 8.59 11.78
C LYS A 213 33.09 9.02 10.40
N THR A 214 32.06 8.35 9.90
CA THR A 214 31.35 8.69 8.67
C THR A 214 29.85 8.43 8.83
N LEU A 215 29.05 8.93 7.88
CA LEU A 215 27.62 8.66 7.83
C LEU A 215 27.32 7.45 6.94
N LYS A 216 26.28 6.70 7.32
CA LYS A 216 25.68 5.64 6.51
C LYS A 216 24.17 5.83 6.49
N GLY A 217 23.57 5.72 5.31
CA GLY A 217 22.11 5.85 5.17
C GLY A 217 21.40 4.76 5.96
N ILE A 218 20.31 5.11 6.63
CA ILE A 218 19.43 4.11 7.22
C ILE A 218 18.59 3.50 6.07
N PRO A 219 18.45 2.16 6.00
CA PRO A 219 17.67 1.53 4.94
C PRO A 219 16.17 1.58 5.24
N PHE A 220 15.36 1.67 4.18
CA PHE A 220 13.90 1.67 4.22
C PHE A 220 13.32 0.88 3.04
N ILE A 221 12.01 0.62 3.08
CA ILE A 221 11.29 -0.09 2.01
C ILE A 221 10.48 0.90 1.18
N VAL A 222 10.54 0.76 -0.15
CA VAL A 222 9.69 1.52 -1.09
C VAL A 222 8.43 0.74 -1.46
N PRO A 223 7.37 1.38 -2.00
CA PRO A 223 6.20 0.67 -2.52
C PRO A 223 6.54 -0.31 -3.66
N GLY A 224 7.45 0.04 -4.56
CA GLY A 224 7.89 -0.81 -5.68
C GLY A 224 7.66 -0.17 -7.05
N ALA A 225 8.01 -0.90 -8.12
CA ALA A 225 7.92 -0.45 -9.50
C ALA A 225 8.64 0.89 -9.74
N ARG A 226 7.90 1.94 -10.11
CA ARG A 226 8.46 3.28 -10.42
C ARG A 226 8.76 4.15 -9.20
N PHE A 227 8.43 3.68 -7.99
CA PHE A 227 8.54 4.43 -6.74
C PHE A 227 9.88 4.12 -6.06
N ASN A 228 10.77 5.11 -6.02
CA ASN A 228 12.11 5.00 -5.41
C ASN A 228 12.23 5.83 -4.12
N GLU A 229 11.14 6.43 -3.67
CA GLU A 229 11.09 7.31 -2.51
C GLU A 229 10.47 6.61 -1.29
N LEU A 230 10.79 7.07 -0.10
CA LEU A 230 10.02 6.73 1.08
C LEU A 230 8.65 7.39 0.94
N TYR A 231 7.57 6.61 1.02
CA TYR A 231 6.18 7.09 1.03
C TYR A 231 5.60 6.97 2.44
N ASN A 232 4.75 7.91 2.84
CA ASN A 232 4.22 7.98 4.22
C ASN A 232 3.34 6.76 4.57
N TRP A 233 2.09 6.75 4.10
CA TRP A 233 1.10 5.78 4.60
C TRP A 233 1.38 4.34 4.12
N ASP A 234 2.02 4.14 2.96
CA ASP A 234 2.51 2.85 2.49
C ASP A 234 3.45 2.21 3.51
N SER A 235 4.33 3.00 4.12
CA SER A 235 5.31 2.51 5.10
C SER A 235 4.67 1.96 6.36
N TYR A 236 3.48 2.45 6.75
CA TYR A 236 2.73 1.84 7.86
C TYR A 236 2.30 0.42 7.52
N PHE A 237 1.64 0.22 6.37
CA PHE A 237 1.20 -1.11 5.95
C PHE A 237 2.38 -2.05 5.71
N ILE A 238 3.45 -1.56 5.05
CA ILE A 238 4.70 -2.30 4.88
C ILE A 238 5.27 -2.71 6.25
N SER A 239 5.26 -1.82 7.24
CA SER A 239 5.73 -2.14 8.60
C SER A 239 4.94 -3.27 9.24
N LEU A 240 3.62 -3.32 9.06
CA LEU A 240 2.81 -4.44 9.56
C LEU A 240 3.27 -5.77 8.94
N GLY A 241 3.52 -5.80 7.62
CA GLY A 241 4.06 -6.97 6.94
C GLY A 241 5.47 -7.36 7.42
N LEU A 242 6.36 -6.38 7.59
CA LEU A 242 7.71 -6.58 8.12
C LEU A 242 7.67 -7.16 9.55
N LEU A 243 6.78 -6.66 10.41
CA LEU A 243 6.62 -7.13 11.78
C LEU A 243 6.15 -8.59 11.81
N VAL A 244 5.16 -8.97 10.98
CA VAL A 244 4.71 -10.36 10.83
C VAL A 244 5.88 -11.28 10.42
N ASP A 245 6.77 -10.80 9.56
CA ASP A 245 7.93 -11.55 9.09
C ASP A 245 9.13 -11.54 10.05
N GLY A 246 9.11 -10.72 11.10
CA GLY A 246 10.17 -10.57 12.09
C GLY A 246 11.25 -9.53 11.75
N HIS A 247 11.01 -8.66 10.77
CA HIS A 247 11.91 -7.58 10.34
C HIS A 247 11.73 -6.29 11.16
N VAL A 248 11.70 -6.40 12.50
CA VAL A 248 11.41 -5.29 13.43
C VAL A 248 12.35 -4.10 13.23
N GLN A 249 13.65 -4.36 13.04
CA GLN A 249 14.64 -3.28 12.83
C GLN A 249 14.37 -2.48 11.55
N MET A 250 13.90 -3.11 10.47
CA MET A 250 13.57 -2.40 9.23
C MET A 250 12.35 -1.49 9.45
N ALA A 251 11.33 -1.96 10.17
CA ALA A 251 10.17 -1.13 10.52
C ALA A 251 10.58 0.07 11.40
N LYS A 252 11.43 -0.17 12.41
CA LYS A 252 12.01 0.87 13.28
C LYS A 252 12.76 1.94 12.47
N ASN A 253 13.56 1.53 11.49
CA ASN A 253 14.29 2.44 10.62
C ASN A 253 13.36 3.41 9.85
N MET A 254 12.21 2.94 9.38
CA MET A 254 11.24 3.80 8.69
C MET A 254 10.62 4.84 9.62
N VAL A 255 10.37 4.49 10.89
CA VAL A 255 9.96 5.47 11.91
C VAL A 255 11.07 6.50 12.17
N ASP A 256 12.34 6.06 12.23
CA ASP A 256 13.47 6.98 12.39
C ASP A 256 13.56 7.99 11.22
N HIS A 257 13.18 7.58 9.99
CA HIS A 257 13.02 8.52 8.88
C HIS A 257 11.83 9.48 9.05
N PHE A 258 10.68 9.03 9.54
CA PHE A 258 9.54 9.92 9.81
C PHE A 258 9.82 10.95 10.90
N ILE A 259 10.54 10.56 11.95
CA ILE A 259 11.05 11.50 12.97
C ILE A 259 11.93 12.56 12.31
N PHE A 260 12.82 12.15 11.41
CA PHE A 260 13.68 13.07 10.66
C PHE A 260 12.87 14.00 9.75
N GLU A 261 11.88 13.49 9.02
CA GLU A 261 11.01 14.31 8.16
C GLU A 261 10.21 15.34 8.97
N ILE A 262 9.64 14.97 10.10
CA ILE A 262 8.92 15.91 10.97
C ILE A 262 9.87 16.96 11.54
N LYS A 263 11.09 16.57 11.96
CA LYS A 263 12.09 17.50 12.47
C LYS A 263 12.50 18.54 11.42
N HIS A 264 12.80 18.10 10.21
CA HIS A 264 13.45 18.94 9.18
C HIS A 264 12.51 19.48 8.09
N TYR A 265 11.38 18.82 7.85
CA TYR A 265 10.39 19.15 6.82
C TYR A 265 8.99 19.42 7.40
N ASN A 266 8.90 19.48 8.73
CA ASN A 266 7.72 19.83 9.53
C ASN A 266 6.56 18.78 9.50
N LYS A 267 6.61 17.79 8.61
CA LYS A 267 5.56 16.79 8.42
C LYS A 267 6.15 15.52 7.82
N ILE A 268 5.45 14.40 7.96
CA ILE A 268 5.76 13.22 7.14
C ILE A 268 5.29 13.51 5.71
N LEU A 269 6.22 13.43 4.76
CA LEU A 269 6.01 13.84 3.39
C LEU A 269 5.26 12.76 2.60
N ASN A 270 4.47 13.16 1.60
CA ASN A 270 3.87 12.22 0.65
C ASN A 270 4.93 11.26 0.07
N GLY A 271 6.05 11.83 -0.39
CA GLY A 271 7.26 11.09 -0.71
C GLY A 271 8.50 11.95 -0.47
N SER A 272 9.67 11.34 -0.33
CA SER A 272 10.94 12.02 -0.04
C SER A 272 11.55 12.78 -1.24
N ARG A 273 10.79 13.67 -1.89
CA ARG A 273 11.21 14.54 -3.02
C ARG A 273 10.79 16.00 -2.82
N SER A 274 11.52 16.92 -3.44
CA SER A 274 11.29 18.37 -3.29
C SER A 274 9.87 18.84 -3.59
N TYR A 275 9.22 18.30 -4.63
CA TYR A 275 7.85 18.68 -5.01
C TYR A 275 6.75 18.14 -4.06
N TYR A 276 7.13 17.36 -3.04
CA TYR A 276 6.25 16.90 -1.97
C TYR A 276 6.41 17.70 -0.66
N LEU A 277 7.33 18.66 -0.55
CA LEU A 277 7.60 19.41 0.70
C LEU A 277 6.36 20.09 1.34
N CYS A 278 5.38 20.49 0.52
CA CYS A 278 4.11 21.08 0.98
C CYS A 278 2.98 20.06 1.19
N ARG A 279 3.22 18.75 1.01
CA ARG A 279 2.18 17.72 0.97
C ARG A 279 2.52 16.53 1.85
N ALA A 280 1.60 16.18 2.74
CA ALA A 280 1.68 15.00 3.59
C ALA A 280 0.95 13.80 2.96
N GLN A 281 0.59 12.83 3.81
CA GLN A 281 -0.28 11.70 3.53
C GLN A 281 -0.99 11.26 4.83
N PRO A 282 -1.94 10.31 4.80
CA PRO A 282 -2.69 9.90 5.99
C PRO A 282 -1.77 9.52 7.17
N PRO A 283 -1.97 10.09 8.38
CA PRO A 283 -1.03 9.97 9.49
C PRO A 283 -1.20 8.65 10.28
N PHE A 284 -0.14 7.83 10.34
CA PHE A 284 -0.12 6.54 11.06
C PHE A 284 1.04 6.39 12.07
N LEU A 285 1.81 7.46 12.34
CA LEU A 285 3.06 7.37 13.10
C LEU A 285 2.89 6.78 14.50
N THR A 286 1.82 7.14 15.22
CA THR A 286 1.62 6.70 16.61
C THR A 286 1.39 5.20 16.71
N ASP A 287 0.48 4.65 15.89
CA ASP A 287 0.22 3.21 15.86
C ASP A 287 1.45 2.45 15.37
N MET A 288 2.09 2.94 14.30
CA MET A 288 3.32 2.35 13.77
C MET A 288 4.41 2.24 14.84
N ALA A 289 4.65 3.32 15.58
CA ALA A 289 5.67 3.35 16.64
C ALA A 289 5.33 2.41 17.80
N LEU A 290 4.07 2.38 18.25
CA LEU A 290 3.62 1.51 19.34
C LEU A 290 3.68 0.02 18.97
N GLN A 291 3.27 -0.34 17.74
CA GLN A 291 3.36 -1.72 17.24
C GLN A 291 4.80 -2.22 17.21
N ILE A 292 5.74 -1.38 16.77
CA ILE A 292 7.16 -1.70 16.76
C ILE A 292 7.69 -1.79 18.19
N TYR A 293 7.38 -0.82 19.06
CA TYR A 293 7.81 -0.80 20.46
C TYR A 293 7.47 -2.10 21.19
N ASN A 294 6.23 -2.59 21.00
CA ASN A 294 5.75 -3.83 21.60
C ASN A 294 6.50 -5.09 21.15
N GLN A 295 7.26 -5.01 20.06
CA GLN A 295 8.05 -6.11 19.49
C GLN A 295 9.57 -5.91 19.62
N LEU A 296 10.02 -4.80 20.23
CA LEU A 296 11.44 -4.59 20.51
C LEU A 296 11.94 -5.54 21.61
N ASP A 297 13.24 -5.83 21.56
CA ASP A 297 13.90 -6.66 22.57
C ASP A 297 13.85 -5.96 23.93
N ARG A 298 13.27 -6.62 24.93
CA ARG A 298 13.09 -6.09 26.29
C ARG A 298 14.39 -6.10 27.12
N THR A 299 15.52 -6.51 26.56
CA THR A 299 16.81 -6.40 27.27
C THR A 299 17.35 -4.98 27.31
N ASP A 300 16.85 -4.07 26.45
CA ASP A 300 17.26 -2.66 26.38
C ASP A 300 16.04 -1.73 26.53
N GLU A 301 15.33 -1.85 27.66
CA GLU A 301 14.09 -1.11 27.93
C GLU A 301 14.29 0.42 27.89
N ASP A 302 15.43 0.91 28.42
CA ASP A 302 15.74 2.34 28.43
C ASP A 302 15.90 2.89 27.01
N ALA A 303 16.67 2.23 26.13
CA ALA A 303 16.83 2.69 24.75
C ALA A 303 15.53 2.58 23.95
N ASN A 304 14.71 1.56 24.21
CA ASN A 304 13.40 1.43 23.58
C ASN A 304 12.47 2.57 24.02
N ARG A 305 12.46 2.89 25.32
CA ARG A 305 11.66 3.99 25.88
C ARG A 305 12.09 5.33 25.29
N ASP A 306 13.39 5.58 25.16
CA ASP A 306 13.93 6.79 24.54
C ASP A 306 13.60 6.88 23.05
N TRP A 307 13.64 5.76 22.32
CA TRP A 307 13.22 5.73 20.92
C TRP A 307 11.72 6.04 20.77
N LEU A 308 10.86 5.42 21.59
CA LEU A 308 9.43 5.71 21.56
C LEU A 308 9.14 7.16 21.94
N LYS A 309 9.87 7.72 22.93
CA LYS A 309 9.77 9.12 23.32
C LYS A 309 9.97 10.05 22.11
N ARG A 310 11.01 9.83 21.31
CA ARG A 310 11.26 10.61 20.08
C ARG A 310 10.12 10.48 19.07
N ALA A 311 9.59 9.28 18.87
CA ALA A 311 8.47 9.05 17.95
C ALA A 311 7.20 9.79 18.40
N ILE A 312 6.86 9.72 19.69
CA ILE A 312 5.68 10.38 20.25
C ILE A 312 5.84 11.91 20.25
N GLN A 313 7.02 12.44 20.58
CA GLN A 313 7.30 13.88 20.46
C GLN A 313 7.15 14.38 19.01
N ALA A 314 7.63 13.60 18.03
CA ALA A 314 7.44 13.91 16.62
C ALA A 314 5.95 13.90 16.23
N ALA A 315 5.19 12.89 16.67
CA ALA A 315 3.74 12.82 16.44
C ALA A 315 2.98 14.01 17.06
N ILE A 316 3.35 14.46 18.27
CA ILE A 316 2.79 15.64 18.93
C ILE A 316 3.06 16.90 18.08
N LYS A 317 4.30 17.07 17.60
CA LYS A 317 4.66 18.19 16.70
C LYS A 317 3.81 18.15 15.43
N GLU A 318 3.74 17.01 14.75
CA GLU A 318 2.96 16.84 13.53
C GLU A 318 1.47 17.15 13.76
N TYR A 319 0.89 16.63 14.85
CA TYR A 319 -0.49 16.89 15.24
C TYR A 319 -0.77 18.39 15.38
N HIS A 320 0.03 19.14 16.15
CA HIS A 320 -0.23 20.56 16.40
C HIS A 320 0.10 21.46 15.21
N THR A 321 1.19 21.18 14.50
CA THR A 321 1.75 22.09 13.48
C THR A 321 1.29 21.81 12.06
N VAL A 322 0.69 20.63 11.81
CA VAL A 322 0.22 20.21 10.49
C VAL A 322 -1.28 19.99 10.50
N TRP A 323 -1.77 19.06 11.33
CA TRP A 323 -3.16 18.59 11.26
C TRP A 323 -4.14 19.48 12.02
N MET A 324 -3.72 20.04 13.15
CA MET A 324 -4.49 21.02 13.92
C MET A 324 -4.04 22.45 13.63
N ALA A 325 -3.34 22.67 12.53
CA ALA A 325 -2.95 23.99 12.06
C ALA A 325 -3.78 24.40 10.84
N ALA A 326 -3.95 25.71 10.66
CA ALA A 326 -4.50 26.24 9.42
C ALA A 326 -3.51 25.98 8.27
N PRO A 327 -3.98 25.66 7.06
CA PRO A 327 -5.39 25.69 6.64
C PRO A 327 -6.15 24.35 6.80
N ARG A 328 -5.53 23.29 7.33
CA ARG A 328 -6.15 21.96 7.41
C ARG A 328 -7.32 21.91 8.40
N ILE A 329 -7.11 22.43 9.61
CA ILE A 329 -8.19 22.55 10.61
C ILE A 329 -9.31 23.46 10.09
N ASP A 330 -10.56 23.05 10.31
CA ASP A 330 -11.72 23.92 10.26
C ASP A 330 -12.11 24.31 11.70
N PRO A 331 -11.83 25.55 12.14
CA PRO A 331 -12.11 25.97 13.52
C PRO A 331 -13.60 25.98 13.89
N LYS A 332 -14.50 25.98 12.90
CA LYS A 332 -15.95 25.98 13.14
C LYS A 332 -16.46 24.61 13.60
N THR A 333 -16.07 23.55 12.90
CA THR A 333 -16.42 22.16 13.30
C THR A 333 -15.42 21.56 14.29
N GLY A 334 -14.18 22.05 14.29
CA GLY A 334 -13.06 21.42 15.01
C GLY A 334 -12.48 20.20 14.29
N LEU A 335 -12.93 19.89 13.07
CA LEU A 335 -12.45 18.77 12.26
C LEU A 335 -11.37 19.19 11.26
N THR A 336 -10.53 18.26 10.85
CA THR A 336 -9.39 18.51 9.95
C THR A 336 -9.68 18.07 8.52
N ARG A 337 -9.07 18.73 7.53
CA ARG A 337 -9.22 18.42 6.09
C ARG A 337 -7.86 18.19 5.45
N PHE A 338 -7.85 17.42 4.35
CA PHE A 338 -6.69 17.33 3.47
C PHE A 338 -6.57 18.60 2.62
N ARG A 339 -5.91 19.62 3.18
CA ARG A 339 -5.79 20.96 2.58
C ARG A 339 -4.34 21.44 2.60
N PRO A 340 -3.46 20.91 1.73
CA PRO A 340 -2.05 21.32 1.65
C PRO A 340 -1.88 22.72 1.04
N GLU A 341 -0.82 23.43 1.44
CA GLU A 341 -0.56 24.84 1.08
C GLU A 341 0.13 25.06 -0.28
N GLY A 342 0.52 23.99 -0.99
CA GLY A 342 1.31 24.09 -2.23
C GLY A 342 0.69 25.02 -3.30
N LEU A 343 1.52 25.55 -4.20
CA LEU A 343 1.11 26.53 -5.23
C LEU A 343 1.34 26.01 -6.65
N GLY A 344 0.51 26.47 -7.58
CA GLY A 344 0.63 26.18 -9.01
C GLY A 344 0.25 24.75 -9.39
N ILE A 345 0.68 24.36 -10.60
CA ILE A 345 0.40 23.05 -11.18
C ILE A 345 1.40 22.01 -10.64
N PRO A 346 0.95 20.84 -10.14
CA PRO A 346 1.84 19.77 -9.70
C PRO A 346 2.80 19.32 -10.82
N PRO A 347 4.13 19.36 -10.59
CA PRO A 347 5.12 19.07 -11.63
C PRO A 347 5.31 17.56 -11.90
N GLU A 348 4.88 16.68 -11.00
CA GLU A 348 5.16 15.24 -11.03
C GLU A 348 4.16 14.40 -11.85
N THR A 349 3.08 15.03 -12.34
CA THR A 349 2.09 14.32 -13.19
C THR A 349 2.60 14.13 -14.62
N GLU A 350 1.94 13.29 -15.40
CA GLU A 350 2.24 13.17 -16.83
C GLU A 350 1.99 14.50 -17.57
N ALA A 351 2.76 14.77 -18.63
CA ALA A 351 2.73 16.07 -19.31
C ALA A 351 1.35 16.44 -19.88
N SER A 352 0.54 15.45 -20.27
CA SER A 352 -0.81 15.64 -20.79
C SER A 352 -1.91 15.63 -19.72
N HIS A 353 -1.56 15.34 -18.46
CA HIS A 353 -2.53 15.02 -17.41
C HIS A 353 -3.56 16.15 -17.18
N PHE A 354 -3.10 17.40 -17.12
CA PHE A 354 -3.95 18.57 -16.89
C PHE A 354 -4.36 19.31 -18.17
N THR A 355 -3.96 18.84 -19.35
CA THR A 355 -4.19 19.55 -20.62
C THR A 355 -5.67 19.89 -20.85
N HIS A 356 -6.56 18.94 -20.60
CA HIS A 356 -8.00 19.10 -20.76
C HIS A 356 -8.61 20.11 -19.76
N ILE A 357 -8.02 20.24 -18.57
CA ILE A 357 -8.42 21.22 -17.55
C ILE A 357 -7.94 22.62 -17.91
N LEU A 358 -6.72 22.73 -18.45
CA LEU A 358 -6.07 24.01 -18.77
C LEU A 358 -6.54 24.60 -20.11
N GLU A 359 -6.97 23.76 -21.06
CA GLU A 359 -7.36 24.19 -22.41
C GLU A 359 -8.47 25.27 -22.45
N PRO A 360 -9.57 25.19 -21.66
CA PRO A 360 -10.58 26.24 -21.62
C PRO A 360 -10.01 27.59 -21.16
N TYR A 361 -9.11 27.58 -20.17
CA TYR A 361 -8.48 28.78 -19.65
C TYR A 361 -7.45 29.35 -20.64
N ALA A 362 -6.64 28.51 -21.28
CA ALA A 362 -5.72 28.95 -22.33
C ALA A 362 -6.47 29.61 -23.50
N LYS A 363 -7.59 29.02 -23.94
CA LYS A 363 -8.49 29.60 -24.96
C LYS A 363 -9.09 30.93 -24.51
N LYS A 364 -9.53 31.05 -23.25
CA LYS A 364 -10.05 32.30 -22.65
C LYS A 364 -9.02 33.44 -22.74
N HIS A 365 -7.73 33.14 -22.57
CA HIS A 365 -6.64 34.12 -22.64
C HIS A 365 -6.05 34.30 -24.04
N GLY A 366 -6.48 33.52 -25.04
CA GLY A 366 -5.99 33.60 -26.42
C GLY A 366 -4.53 33.20 -26.59
N ILE A 367 -3.99 32.36 -25.71
CA ILE A 367 -2.59 31.90 -25.71
C ILE A 367 -2.50 30.38 -25.79
N SER A 368 -1.30 29.86 -26.06
CA SER A 368 -1.07 28.40 -26.06
C SER A 368 -1.15 27.83 -24.63
N ILE A 369 -1.43 26.52 -24.51
CA ILE A 369 -1.48 25.84 -23.19
C ILE A 369 -0.13 25.93 -22.48
N LEU A 370 0.98 25.83 -23.22
CA LEU A 370 2.33 25.95 -22.65
C LEU A 370 2.55 27.35 -22.07
N GLU A 371 2.25 28.40 -22.85
CA GLU A 371 2.39 29.78 -22.40
C GLU A 371 1.45 30.11 -21.24
N PHE A 372 0.22 29.56 -21.24
CA PHE A 372 -0.70 29.68 -20.12
C PHE A 372 -0.13 29.04 -18.85
N THR A 373 0.40 27.82 -18.97
CA THR A 373 0.99 27.06 -17.86
C THR A 373 2.15 27.82 -17.22
N GLU A 374 3.06 28.37 -18.04
CA GLU A 374 4.18 29.20 -17.56
C GLU A 374 3.67 30.45 -16.84
N LYS A 375 2.80 31.25 -17.48
CA LYS A 375 2.26 32.47 -16.89
C LYS A 375 1.43 32.24 -15.62
N TYR A 376 0.70 31.13 -15.55
CA TYR A 376 -0.07 30.74 -14.37
C TYR A 376 0.87 30.35 -13.22
N ASN A 377 1.86 29.50 -13.48
CA ASN A 377 2.84 29.10 -12.47
C ASN A 377 3.68 30.30 -11.98
N ASP A 378 4.01 31.26 -12.84
CA ASP A 378 4.72 32.49 -12.48
C ASP A 378 3.83 33.49 -11.70
N GLY A 379 2.52 33.24 -11.61
CA GLY A 379 1.56 34.13 -10.95
C GLY A 379 1.24 35.40 -11.75
N LEU A 380 1.61 35.44 -13.04
CA LEU A 380 1.27 36.52 -13.98
C LEU A 380 -0.20 36.45 -14.40
N LEU A 381 -0.77 35.24 -14.45
CA LEU A 381 -2.20 34.99 -14.62
C LEU A 381 -2.81 34.47 -13.32
N LYS A 382 -3.98 35.01 -12.95
CA LYS A 382 -4.74 34.60 -11.78
C LYS A 382 -6.10 34.08 -12.21
N GLU A 383 -6.40 32.84 -11.86
CA GLU A 383 -7.66 32.17 -12.14
C GLU A 383 -8.13 31.47 -10.85
N PRO A 384 -8.94 32.14 -10.00
CA PRO A 384 -9.33 31.61 -8.69
C PRO A 384 -10.02 30.23 -8.76
N GLU A 385 -10.81 29.97 -9.80
CA GLU A 385 -11.45 28.67 -10.03
C GLU A 385 -10.41 27.56 -10.30
N LEU A 386 -9.31 27.91 -10.97
CA LEU A 386 -8.20 26.99 -11.24
C LEU A 386 -7.34 26.79 -9.99
N ASP A 387 -7.15 27.84 -9.18
CA ASP A 387 -6.49 27.76 -7.88
C ASP A 387 -7.24 26.81 -6.94
N GLU A 388 -8.58 26.91 -6.90
CA GLU A 388 -9.45 26.01 -6.15
C GLU A 388 -9.38 24.58 -6.67
N TYR A 389 -9.40 24.37 -8.00
CA TYR A 389 -9.21 23.04 -8.59
C TYR A 389 -7.89 22.40 -8.13
N PHE A 390 -6.77 23.11 -8.22
CA PHE A 390 -5.48 22.56 -7.81
C PHE A 390 -5.34 22.41 -6.29
N GLN A 391 -6.07 23.20 -5.49
CA GLN A 391 -6.18 22.97 -4.06
C GLN A 391 -6.86 21.62 -3.77
N HIS A 392 -7.93 21.30 -4.51
CA HIS A 392 -8.59 20.00 -4.40
C HIS A 392 -7.72 18.86 -4.93
N ASP A 393 -7.05 19.00 -6.07
CA ASP A 393 -6.13 17.97 -6.61
C ASP A 393 -5.01 17.63 -5.60
N ARG A 394 -4.36 18.65 -5.02
CA ARG A 394 -3.34 18.42 -3.99
C ARG A 394 -3.93 17.77 -2.74
N GLY A 395 -5.15 18.12 -2.34
CA GLY A 395 -5.86 17.48 -1.24
C GLY A 395 -6.16 16.00 -1.53
N VAL A 396 -6.59 15.68 -2.75
CA VAL A 396 -6.82 14.30 -3.20
C VAL A 396 -5.53 13.48 -3.07
N ARG A 397 -4.39 14.01 -3.51
CA ARG A 397 -3.06 13.37 -3.36
C ARG A 397 -2.63 13.23 -1.90
N GLU A 398 -2.93 14.23 -1.05
CA GLU A 398 -2.65 14.16 0.39
C GLU A 398 -3.52 13.14 1.11
N SER A 399 -4.71 12.83 0.59
CA SER A 399 -5.58 11.79 1.15
C SER A 399 -5.11 10.37 0.86
N GLY A 400 -4.15 10.20 -0.07
CA GLY A 400 -3.74 8.89 -0.60
C GLY A 400 -4.71 8.25 -1.58
N HIS A 401 -5.91 8.82 -1.77
CA HIS A 401 -6.95 8.30 -2.66
C HIS A 401 -6.97 9.03 -4.01
N ASP A 402 -5.81 9.26 -4.62
CA ASP A 402 -5.69 9.86 -5.95
C ASP A 402 -5.86 8.83 -7.08
N THR A 403 -6.97 8.78 -7.82
CA THR A 403 -8.21 9.59 -7.68
C THR A 403 -9.46 8.75 -7.38
N THR A 404 -10.48 9.40 -6.82
CA THR A 404 -11.83 8.88 -6.54
C THR A 404 -12.86 10.00 -6.73
N TYR A 405 -14.03 9.66 -7.28
CA TYR A 405 -15.17 10.59 -7.35
C TYR A 405 -15.70 11.02 -5.98
N ARG A 406 -15.33 10.32 -4.91
CA ARG A 406 -15.57 10.78 -3.55
C ARG A 406 -14.92 12.14 -3.29
N LEU A 407 -13.75 12.41 -3.85
CA LEU A 407 -12.90 13.54 -3.46
C LEU A 407 -12.64 14.56 -4.58
N GLU A 408 -12.81 14.18 -5.86
CA GLU A 408 -12.58 15.10 -6.98
C GLU A 408 -13.33 16.44 -6.84
N LYS A 409 -12.61 17.55 -7.05
CA LYS A 409 -13.13 18.93 -6.99
C LYS A 409 -13.71 19.38 -5.64
N ARG A 410 -13.58 18.59 -4.58
CA ARG A 410 -14.12 18.95 -3.26
C ARG A 410 -13.26 18.53 -2.07
N CYS A 411 -12.24 17.68 -2.25
CA CYS A 411 -11.42 17.09 -1.18
C CYS A 411 -10.98 18.08 -0.09
N ALA A 412 -10.36 19.20 -0.47
CA ALA A 412 -9.90 20.24 0.45
C ALA A 412 -10.98 20.94 1.30
N ASN A 413 -12.26 20.71 1.02
CA ASN A 413 -13.39 21.20 1.83
C ASN A 413 -13.95 20.11 2.75
N LEU A 414 -13.65 18.84 2.47
CA LEU A 414 -14.19 17.69 3.19
C LEU A 414 -13.38 17.39 4.46
N ALA A 415 -14.06 17.40 5.59
CA ALA A 415 -13.63 16.70 6.79
C ALA A 415 -13.97 15.22 6.60
N THR A 416 -12.96 14.42 6.23
CA THR A 416 -13.20 13.01 5.90
C THR A 416 -13.19 12.11 7.13
N ILE A 417 -14.00 11.05 7.10
CA ILE A 417 -14.01 10.04 8.18
C ILE A 417 -12.64 9.38 8.36
N ASP A 418 -11.90 9.19 7.26
CA ASP A 418 -10.54 8.65 7.26
C ASP A 418 -9.63 9.49 8.15
N LEU A 419 -9.50 10.80 7.86
CA LEU A 419 -8.58 11.64 8.60
C LEU A 419 -9.02 11.83 10.07
N GLN A 420 -10.33 11.91 10.34
CA GLN A 420 -10.78 12.07 11.71
C GLN A 420 -10.52 10.81 12.55
N ALA A 421 -10.71 9.61 11.98
CA ALA A 421 -10.40 8.36 12.66
C ALA A 421 -8.90 8.26 12.98
N LEU A 422 -8.03 8.66 12.04
CA LEU A 422 -6.58 8.66 12.26
C LEU A 422 -6.14 9.67 13.31
N LEU A 423 -6.73 10.87 13.34
CA LEU A 423 -6.40 11.87 14.36
C LEU A 423 -6.94 11.50 15.74
N TYR A 424 -8.10 10.82 15.81
CA TYR A 424 -8.58 10.23 17.06
C TYR A 424 -7.59 9.18 17.58
N LYS A 425 -7.07 8.35 16.68
CA LYS A 425 -6.05 7.35 17.03
C LYS A 425 -4.75 8.00 17.52
N TYR A 426 -4.29 9.07 16.89
CA TYR A 426 -3.15 9.86 17.39
C TYR A 426 -3.40 10.36 18.82
N GLU A 427 -4.57 10.94 19.09
CA GLU A 427 -4.92 11.48 20.40
C GLU A 427 -4.94 10.38 21.48
N ILE A 428 -5.57 9.24 21.19
CA ILE A 428 -5.60 8.09 22.10
C ILE A 428 -4.20 7.50 22.33
N ASP A 429 -3.42 7.32 21.27
CA ASP A 429 -2.10 6.69 21.35
C ASP A 429 -1.09 7.57 22.10
N ILE A 430 -1.11 8.88 21.85
CA ILE A 430 -0.25 9.83 22.56
C ILE A 430 -0.62 9.84 24.05
N GLY A 431 -1.91 9.96 24.39
CA GLY A 431 -2.36 9.92 25.78
C GLY A 431 -2.01 8.60 26.48
N THR A 432 -2.18 7.47 25.79
CA THR A 432 -1.82 6.15 26.31
C THR A 432 -0.31 6.01 26.50
N ALA A 433 0.52 6.44 25.56
CA ALA A 433 1.97 6.38 25.70
C ALA A 433 2.46 7.24 26.87
N ILE A 434 1.92 8.46 27.01
CA ILE A 434 2.22 9.36 28.14
C ILE A 434 1.89 8.68 29.46
N ARG A 435 0.68 8.12 29.61
CA ARG A 435 0.24 7.47 30.85
C ARG A 435 1.00 6.19 31.18
N GLU A 436 1.13 5.29 30.20
CA GLU A 436 1.59 3.91 30.44
C GLU A 436 3.11 3.74 30.31
N VAL A 437 3.79 4.61 29.56
CA VAL A 437 5.24 4.48 29.28
C VAL A 437 6.05 5.65 29.88
N PHE A 438 5.46 6.84 29.96
CA PHE A 438 6.13 8.07 30.41
C PHE A 438 5.60 8.61 31.74
N ASP A 439 4.99 7.76 32.57
CA ASP A 439 4.59 8.09 33.94
C ASP A 439 3.65 9.32 34.04
N ASP A 440 2.79 9.49 33.01
CA ASP A 440 1.83 10.58 32.82
C ASP A 440 2.42 11.98 32.57
N GLU A 441 3.75 12.09 32.44
CA GLU A 441 4.45 13.35 32.21
C GLU A 441 5.49 13.23 31.10
N LEU A 442 5.26 13.91 29.97
CA LEU A 442 6.18 13.95 28.85
C LEU A 442 6.70 15.37 28.58
N GLU A 443 8.01 15.55 28.76
CA GLU A 443 8.72 16.74 28.30
C GLU A 443 8.89 16.72 26.78
N VAL A 444 8.57 17.84 26.11
CA VAL A 444 8.77 17.99 24.66
C VAL A 444 10.04 18.79 24.39
N GLU A 445 10.95 18.19 23.62
CA GLU A 445 12.25 18.78 23.35
C GLU A 445 12.20 19.90 22.31
N GLU A 446 11.39 19.82 21.26
CA GLU A 446 11.30 20.90 20.28
C GLU A 446 10.34 22.01 20.74
N ASN A 447 10.62 23.26 20.38
CA ASN A 447 9.77 24.41 20.71
C ASN A 447 8.87 24.78 19.52
N PHE A 448 7.57 24.51 19.62
CA PHE A 448 6.57 24.83 18.60
C PHE A 448 5.26 25.29 19.24
N ALA A 449 4.41 25.97 18.48
CA ALA A 449 3.12 26.42 18.97
C ALA A 449 2.13 25.25 19.14
N LEU A 450 1.51 25.15 20.31
CA LEU A 450 0.42 24.20 20.56
C LEU A 450 -0.88 24.71 19.94
N SER A 451 -1.65 23.81 19.34
CA SER A 451 -2.98 24.13 18.82
C SER A 451 -3.96 24.39 19.97
N PRO A 452 -4.78 25.45 19.89
CA PRO A 452 -5.69 25.81 20.96
C PRO A 452 -6.76 24.73 21.15
N PHE A 453 -7.16 24.52 22.40
CA PHE A 453 -8.19 23.55 22.76
C PHE A 453 -9.13 24.12 23.85
N PRO A 454 -10.46 23.96 23.74
CA PRO A 454 -11.18 23.40 22.58
C PRO A 454 -11.04 24.29 21.32
N PRO A 455 -11.10 23.70 20.10
CA PRO A 455 -10.99 24.46 18.87
C PRO A 455 -12.21 25.38 18.68
N SER A 456 -11.97 26.63 18.30
CA SER A 456 -13.00 27.59 17.91
C SER A 456 -12.41 28.67 17.01
N GLU A 457 -13.23 29.33 16.20
CA GLU A 457 -12.78 30.45 15.36
C GLU A 457 -12.07 31.54 16.19
N ALA A 458 -12.61 31.91 17.35
CA ALA A 458 -12.01 32.89 18.25
C ALA A 458 -10.64 32.44 18.79
N ALA A 459 -10.52 31.15 19.16
CA ALA A 459 -9.25 30.62 19.64
C ALA A 459 -8.21 30.55 18.52
N TYR A 460 -8.60 30.18 17.29
CA TYR A 460 -7.69 30.13 16.15
C TYR A 460 -7.31 31.52 15.61
N ALA A 461 -8.18 32.51 15.74
CA ALA A 461 -7.89 33.91 15.39
C ALA A 461 -6.89 34.58 16.34
N ASN A 462 -6.70 34.06 17.56
CA ASN A 462 -5.73 34.61 18.50
C ASN A 462 -4.28 34.24 18.07
N PRO A 463 -3.41 35.23 17.81
CA PRO A 463 -2.02 34.97 17.41
C PRO A 463 -1.14 34.49 18.56
N ALA A 464 -1.53 34.72 19.82
CA ALA A 464 -0.79 34.21 20.97
C ALA A 464 -1.03 32.71 21.13
N ARG A 465 0.05 31.93 21.09
CA ARG A 465 0.03 30.48 21.27
C ARG A 465 0.87 30.08 22.47
N GLU A 466 0.35 29.11 23.21
CA GLU A 466 1.16 28.38 24.17
C GLU A 466 2.23 27.60 23.40
N MET A 467 3.45 27.53 23.96
CA MET A 467 4.58 26.86 23.33
C MET A 467 4.79 25.49 23.96
N SER A 468 5.17 24.49 23.18
CA SER A 468 5.34 23.10 23.63
C SER A 468 6.29 22.93 24.83
N ARG A 469 7.27 23.83 25.00
CA ARG A 469 8.21 23.82 26.14
C ARG A 469 7.73 24.58 27.38
N SER A 470 6.55 25.22 27.37
CA SER A 470 6.07 25.95 28.55
C SER A 470 5.50 25.06 29.64
N ARG A 471 5.18 23.79 29.32
CA ARG A 471 4.65 22.79 30.25
C ARG A 471 4.91 21.37 29.76
N LEU A 472 4.79 20.42 30.68
CA LEU A 472 4.75 18.99 30.36
C LEU A 472 3.43 18.64 29.67
N GLN A 473 3.47 17.61 28.83
CA GLN A 473 2.29 16.98 28.25
C GLN A 473 1.78 15.92 29.23
N ASN A 474 0.47 15.86 29.46
CA ASN A 474 -0.20 14.88 30.31
C ASN A 474 -1.26 14.11 29.52
N SER A 475 -1.61 12.90 29.94
CA SER A 475 -2.57 12.08 29.20
C SER A 475 -4.00 12.62 29.25
N GLU A 476 -4.38 13.31 30.32
CA GLU A 476 -5.73 13.87 30.51
C GLU A 476 -6.14 14.79 29.36
N GLU A 477 -5.29 15.75 28.97
CA GLU A 477 -5.58 16.65 27.85
C GLU A 477 -5.78 15.88 26.53
N TRP A 478 -4.95 14.86 26.28
CA TRP A 478 -5.04 14.06 25.06
C TRP A 478 -6.33 13.23 25.00
N PHE A 479 -6.76 12.67 26.14
CA PHE A 479 -8.05 11.99 26.21
C PHE A 479 -9.23 12.96 26.05
N GLN A 480 -9.15 14.18 26.60
CA GLN A 480 -10.17 15.21 26.36
C GLN A 480 -10.24 15.61 24.88
N ARG A 481 -9.10 15.70 24.19
CA ARG A 481 -9.04 15.94 22.74
C ARG A 481 -9.71 14.81 21.96
N ALA A 482 -9.42 13.55 22.31
CA ALA A 482 -10.04 12.38 21.70
C ALA A 482 -11.56 12.34 21.91
N GLU A 483 -12.03 12.61 23.13
CA GLU A 483 -13.45 12.70 23.46
C GLU A 483 -14.15 13.79 22.65
N PHE A 484 -13.54 14.98 22.56
CA PHE A 484 -14.05 16.08 21.74
C PHE A 484 -14.16 15.66 20.28
N ARG A 485 -13.11 15.04 19.71
CA ARG A 485 -13.10 14.61 18.31
C ARG A 485 -14.15 13.55 18.05
N LYS A 486 -14.28 12.54 18.91
CA LYS A 486 -15.33 11.53 18.81
C LYS A 486 -16.71 12.17 18.76
N ALA A 487 -16.98 13.15 19.64
CA ALA A 487 -18.24 13.87 19.62
C ALA A 487 -18.47 14.65 18.30
N GLN A 488 -17.42 15.21 17.68
CA GLN A 488 -17.55 15.86 16.37
C GLN A 488 -17.73 14.86 15.23
N ILE A 489 -17.05 13.70 15.27
CA ILE A 489 -17.25 12.58 14.33
C ILE A 489 -18.71 12.12 14.37
N ASP A 490 -19.25 11.87 15.57
CA ASP A 490 -20.64 11.43 15.73
C ASP A 490 -21.65 12.49 15.28
N LYS A 491 -21.35 13.77 15.55
CA LYS A 491 -22.23 14.89 15.16
C LYS A 491 -22.27 15.12 13.66
N TYR A 492 -21.12 15.14 12.99
CA TYR A 492 -20.99 15.60 11.61
C TYR A 492 -20.88 14.47 10.59
N LEU A 493 -20.36 13.31 10.98
CA LEU A 493 -20.00 12.23 10.06
C LEU A 493 -20.92 11.02 10.20
N TRP A 494 -21.43 10.69 11.39
CA TRP A 494 -22.36 9.58 11.54
C TRP A 494 -23.71 9.91 10.88
N ASN A 495 -24.28 8.94 10.16
CA ASN A 495 -25.63 9.04 9.62
C ASN A 495 -26.47 7.87 10.09
N GLU A 496 -27.40 8.16 11.01
CA GLU A 496 -28.22 7.17 11.69
C GLU A 496 -29.15 6.39 10.76
N SER A 497 -29.72 7.03 9.73
CA SER A 497 -30.66 6.35 8.83
C SER A 497 -29.97 5.45 7.80
N LYS A 498 -28.68 5.72 7.52
CA LYS A 498 -27.87 4.93 6.59
C LYS A 498 -26.92 3.95 7.28
N SER A 499 -26.81 3.99 8.62
CA SER A 499 -25.93 3.14 9.42
C SER A 499 -24.47 3.18 8.95
N LEU A 500 -23.99 4.38 8.60
CA LEU A 500 -22.68 4.57 7.98
C LEU A 500 -22.13 5.97 8.30
N TYR A 501 -20.80 6.08 8.38
CA TYR A 501 -20.11 7.37 8.43
C TYR A 501 -19.89 7.94 7.02
N PHE A 502 -20.08 9.24 6.90
CA PHE A 502 -19.92 10.03 5.67
C PHE A 502 -18.98 11.21 5.90
N ASP A 503 -18.40 11.74 4.84
CA ASP A 503 -17.60 12.96 4.94
C ASP A 503 -18.49 14.19 5.12
N TYR A 504 -17.99 15.23 5.76
CA TYR A 504 -18.69 16.50 5.91
C TYR A 504 -18.00 17.61 5.14
N ASP A 505 -18.73 18.26 4.24
CA ASP A 505 -18.23 19.43 3.52
C ASP A 505 -18.36 20.67 4.41
N THR A 506 -17.22 21.20 4.83
CA THR A 506 -17.14 22.35 5.75
C THR A 506 -17.51 23.69 5.09
N VAL A 507 -17.59 23.74 3.75
CA VAL A 507 -17.96 24.95 3.00
C VAL A 507 -19.45 24.97 2.74
N THR A 508 -20.02 23.85 2.28
CA THR A 508 -21.48 23.75 2.06
C THR A 508 -22.26 23.40 3.32
N GLU A 509 -21.55 23.01 4.38
CA GLU A 509 -22.07 22.61 5.69
C GLU A 509 -23.02 21.39 5.63
N GLN A 510 -22.72 20.45 4.74
CA GLN A 510 -23.54 19.26 4.48
C GLN A 510 -22.72 17.96 4.44
N GLN A 511 -23.34 16.85 4.81
CA GLN A 511 -22.75 15.52 4.62
C GLN A 511 -22.69 15.15 3.13
N SER A 512 -21.52 14.70 2.67
CA SER A 512 -21.34 14.02 1.40
C SER A 512 -21.92 12.61 1.50
N LEU A 513 -23.02 12.33 0.80
CA LEU A 513 -23.66 11.00 0.84
C LEU A 513 -22.95 9.92 0.00
N TYR A 514 -21.63 10.05 -0.22
CA TYR A 514 -20.81 9.03 -0.90
C TYR A 514 -20.46 7.91 0.07
N GLU A 515 -20.93 6.69 -0.19
CA GLU A 515 -20.65 5.54 0.66
C GLU A 515 -19.24 5.03 0.43
N THR A 516 -18.45 4.94 1.50
CA THR A 516 -17.04 4.57 1.44
C THR A 516 -16.67 3.57 2.54
N VAL A 517 -15.78 2.62 2.21
CA VAL A 517 -15.31 1.60 3.14
C VAL A 517 -14.42 2.18 4.24
N THR A 518 -13.89 3.39 4.08
CA THR A 518 -13.10 4.05 5.12
C THR A 518 -13.95 4.40 6.34
N ALA A 519 -15.28 4.32 6.28
CA ALA A 519 -16.14 4.34 7.46
C ALA A 519 -15.76 3.27 8.50
N PHE A 520 -15.19 2.13 8.07
CA PHE A 520 -14.69 1.08 8.95
C PHE A 520 -13.39 1.46 9.66
N TRP A 521 -12.72 2.55 9.27
CA TRP A 521 -11.56 3.06 10.00
C TRP A 521 -11.97 3.60 11.37
N ALA A 522 -13.24 3.95 11.58
CA ALA A 522 -13.78 4.25 12.90
C ALA A 522 -13.71 3.05 13.86
N LEU A 523 -13.82 1.82 13.33
CA LEU A 523 -13.60 0.59 14.10
C LEU A 523 -12.12 0.38 14.37
N TRP A 524 -11.25 0.56 13.36
CA TRP A 524 -9.80 0.45 13.56
C TRP A 524 -9.29 1.42 14.63
N ALA A 525 -9.73 2.68 14.57
CA ALA A 525 -9.36 3.73 15.51
C ALA A 525 -9.99 3.55 16.90
N GLY A 526 -11.12 2.83 16.98
CA GLY A 526 -11.88 2.65 18.22
C GLY A 526 -12.74 3.86 18.60
N CYS A 527 -13.13 4.70 17.65
CA CYS A 527 -13.98 5.87 17.91
C CYS A 527 -15.47 5.57 17.80
N ALA A 528 -15.88 4.48 17.11
CA ALA A 528 -17.28 4.08 17.06
C ALA A 528 -17.78 3.52 18.41
N SER A 529 -19.03 3.78 18.78
CA SER A 529 -19.69 3.05 19.86
C SER A 529 -19.95 1.60 19.49
N GLU A 530 -20.25 0.75 20.48
CA GLU A 530 -20.65 -0.65 20.23
C GLU A 530 -21.88 -0.74 19.31
N GLU A 531 -22.85 0.16 19.49
CA GLU A 531 -24.06 0.21 18.65
C GLU A 531 -23.73 0.62 17.21
N GLN A 532 -22.91 1.66 17.01
CA GLN A 532 -22.46 2.06 15.68
C GLN A 532 -21.64 0.94 15.02
N GLY A 533 -20.80 0.24 15.78
CA GLY A 533 -20.05 -0.92 15.30
C GLY A 533 -20.96 -2.04 14.84
N TRP A 534 -21.96 -2.39 15.64
CA TRP A 534 -22.97 -3.38 15.26
C TRP A 534 -23.72 -2.98 13.98
N LYS A 535 -24.13 -1.71 13.84
CA LYS A 535 -24.79 -1.20 12.63
C LYS A 535 -23.89 -1.23 11.41
N LEU A 536 -22.62 -0.82 11.54
CA LEU A 536 -21.64 -0.87 10.46
C LEU A 536 -21.49 -2.30 9.91
N VAL A 537 -21.34 -3.29 10.79
CA VAL A 537 -21.13 -4.69 10.39
C VAL A 537 -22.41 -5.32 9.86
N SER A 538 -23.52 -5.23 10.59
CA SER A 538 -24.76 -5.94 10.25
C SER A 538 -25.53 -5.29 9.08
N GLU A 539 -25.41 -3.98 8.89
CA GLU A 539 -26.20 -3.24 7.89
C GLU A 539 -25.37 -2.73 6.71
N SER A 540 -24.13 -2.30 6.96
CA SER A 540 -23.32 -1.59 5.94
C SER A 540 -22.20 -2.41 5.30
N LEU A 541 -21.63 -3.41 5.98
CA LEU A 541 -20.48 -4.17 5.43
C LEU A 541 -20.80 -4.84 4.10
N LYS A 542 -22.00 -5.40 3.96
CA LYS A 542 -22.51 -6.04 2.74
C LYS A 542 -22.55 -5.12 1.52
N LYS A 543 -22.50 -3.79 1.71
CA LYS A 543 -22.46 -2.81 0.61
C LYS A 543 -21.10 -2.79 -0.08
N PHE A 544 -20.03 -3.10 0.65
CA PHE A 544 -18.64 -3.03 0.16
C PHE A 544 -18.05 -4.40 -0.11
N GLU A 545 -18.55 -5.45 0.54
CA GLU A 545 -18.07 -6.81 0.34
C GLU A 545 -18.42 -7.36 -1.04
N VAL A 546 -17.39 -7.77 -1.76
CA VAL A 546 -17.46 -8.44 -3.06
C VAL A 546 -16.64 -9.74 -3.02
N LEU A 547 -16.59 -10.49 -4.12
CA LEU A 547 -15.93 -11.79 -4.16
C LEU A 547 -14.45 -11.75 -3.73
N GLY A 548 -13.73 -10.69 -4.11
CA GLY A 548 -12.31 -10.47 -3.82
C GLY A 548 -11.99 -9.64 -2.58
N GLY A 549 -12.95 -9.33 -1.69
CA GLY A 549 -12.70 -8.54 -0.49
C GLY A 549 -13.66 -7.37 -0.34
N VAL A 550 -13.17 -6.19 0.06
CA VAL A 550 -13.97 -4.95 0.12
C VAL A 550 -13.54 -3.93 -0.94
N VAL A 551 -14.52 -3.25 -1.55
CA VAL A 551 -14.30 -2.14 -2.49
C VAL A 551 -14.29 -0.77 -1.77
N PRO A 552 -13.56 0.24 -2.28
CA PRO A 552 -13.45 1.59 -1.69
C PRO A 552 -14.77 2.34 -1.47
N GLY A 553 -15.75 2.09 -2.35
CA GLY A 553 -17.06 2.72 -2.33
C GLY A 553 -18.07 1.88 -3.12
N THR A 554 -19.35 2.19 -2.99
CA THR A 554 -20.41 1.44 -3.70
C THR A 554 -20.47 1.81 -5.18
N GLU A 555 -20.95 0.89 -6.01
CA GLU A 555 -21.17 1.16 -7.43
C GLU A 555 -22.12 2.35 -7.65
N GLU A 556 -23.17 2.45 -6.81
CA GLU A 556 -24.11 3.56 -6.79
C GLU A 556 -23.41 4.88 -6.49
N SER A 557 -22.55 4.93 -5.47
CA SER A 557 -21.81 6.14 -5.09
C SER A 557 -20.82 6.57 -6.16
N ARG A 558 -20.08 5.63 -6.76
CA ARG A 558 -19.22 5.89 -7.92
C ARG A 558 -20.04 6.50 -9.07
N GLY A 559 -21.26 6.02 -9.28
CA GLY A 559 -22.16 6.47 -10.34
C GLY A 559 -21.80 5.87 -11.71
N GLN A 560 -22.44 6.39 -12.77
CA GLN A 560 -22.25 5.90 -14.13
C GLN A 560 -20.90 6.34 -14.72
N ILE A 561 -20.27 5.44 -15.47
CA ILE A 561 -18.99 5.65 -16.16
C ILE A 561 -19.25 5.87 -17.65
N SER A 562 -18.55 6.84 -18.24
CA SER A 562 -18.61 7.16 -19.67
C SER A 562 -17.22 7.60 -20.17
N LEU A 563 -17.10 7.90 -21.46
CA LEU A 563 -15.86 8.46 -22.02
C LEU A 563 -15.49 9.81 -21.36
N ASP A 564 -16.48 10.63 -21.02
CA ASP A 564 -16.30 11.94 -20.37
C ASP A 564 -16.15 11.83 -18.84
N ARG A 565 -16.48 10.68 -18.26
CA ARG A 565 -16.39 10.38 -16.83
C ARG A 565 -15.83 8.96 -16.64
N PRO A 566 -14.54 8.74 -16.96
CA PRO A 566 -13.93 7.41 -16.91
C PRO A 566 -13.86 6.88 -15.48
N ASN A 567 -13.61 5.58 -15.31
CA ASN A 567 -13.49 5.03 -13.97
C ASN A 567 -12.24 5.58 -13.25
N ARG A 568 -12.31 5.71 -11.93
CA ARG A 568 -11.19 6.14 -11.09
C ARG A 568 -10.63 4.98 -10.29
N GLN A 569 -9.33 5.04 -9.99
CA GLN A 569 -8.65 3.87 -9.42
C GLN A 569 -9.03 3.58 -7.96
N TRP A 570 -9.45 4.58 -7.18
CA TRP A 570 -9.93 4.42 -5.80
C TRP A 570 -11.46 4.32 -5.69
N ASP A 571 -12.13 3.84 -6.74
CA ASP A 571 -13.57 3.57 -6.76
C ASP A 571 -13.87 2.10 -7.10
N TYR A 572 -15.13 1.70 -6.94
CA TYR A 572 -15.63 0.41 -7.42
C TYR A 572 -15.24 0.17 -8.90
N PRO A 573 -14.75 -1.02 -9.30
CA PRO A 573 -14.74 -2.29 -8.57
C PRO A 573 -13.38 -2.65 -7.94
N TYR A 574 -12.45 -1.71 -7.84
CA TYR A 574 -11.08 -2.02 -7.45
C TYR A 574 -10.98 -2.32 -5.94
N ALA A 575 -9.96 -3.04 -5.52
CA ALA A 575 -9.64 -3.27 -4.12
C ALA A 575 -8.18 -2.96 -3.84
N TRP A 576 -7.97 -2.31 -2.70
CA TRP A 576 -6.67 -1.82 -2.26
C TRP A 576 -6.30 -2.43 -0.91
N PRO A 577 -5.05 -2.88 -0.73
CA PRO A 577 -4.56 -3.49 0.51
C PRO A 577 -4.85 -2.68 1.79
N PRO A 578 -4.67 -1.35 1.82
CA PRO A 578 -5.00 -0.53 3.01
C PRO A 578 -6.42 -0.74 3.53
N HIS A 579 -7.42 -0.74 2.64
CA HIS A 579 -8.82 -0.88 3.04
C HIS A 579 -9.11 -2.25 3.63
N GLN A 580 -8.45 -3.29 3.13
CA GLN A 580 -8.62 -4.65 3.64
C GLN A 580 -8.05 -4.77 5.05
N ILE A 581 -6.77 -4.38 5.22
CA ILE A 581 -6.07 -4.47 6.51
C ILE A 581 -6.82 -3.68 7.58
N MET A 582 -7.22 -2.44 7.27
CA MET A 582 -7.95 -1.58 8.21
C MET A 582 -9.31 -2.20 8.59
N ALA A 583 -10.03 -2.79 7.64
CA ALA A 583 -11.28 -3.48 7.92
C ALA A 583 -11.07 -4.72 8.80
N TRP A 584 -10.07 -5.58 8.50
CA TRP A 584 -9.81 -6.79 9.29
C TRP A 584 -9.48 -6.47 10.74
N VAL A 585 -8.55 -5.54 10.96
CA VAL A 585 -8.12 -5.14 12.31
C VAL A 585 -9.24 -4.42 13.05
N GLY A 586 -10.00 -3.55 12.38
CA GLY A 586 -11.15 -2.88 12.98
C GLY A 586 -12.27 -3.84 13.39
N LEU A 587 -12.58 -4.83 12.54
CA LEU A 587 -13.57 -5.86 12.83
C LEU A 587 -13.14 -6.73 14.01
N GLU A 588 -11.89 -7.21 14.03
CA GLU A 588 -11.35 -7.99 15.15
C GLU A 588 -11.39 -7.20 16.46
N ARG A 589 -11.00 -5.92 16.44
CA ARG A 589 -11.03 -5.05 17.62
C ARG A 589 -12.42 -4.95 18.25
N TYR A 590 -13.48 -5.02 17.45
CA TYR A 590 -14.88 -4.97 17.91
C TYR A 590 -15.51 -6.36 18.10
N GLY A 591 -14.71 -7.44 18.03
CA GLY A 591 -15.18 -8.81 18.27
C GLY A 591 -15.76 -9.53 17.05
N TYR A 592 -15.68 -8.94 15.86
CA TYR A 592 -16.19 -9.52 14.60
C TYR A 592 -15.11 -10.32 13.85
N LEU A 593 -14.44 -11.23 14.57
CA LEU A 593 -13.33 -12.01 14.01
C LEU A 593 -13.75 -12.87 12.81
N GLU A 594 -14.95 -13.46 12.84
CA GLU A 594 -15.44 -14.28 11.72
C GLU A 594 -15.59 -13.47 10.42
N ASP A 595 -16.08 -12.23 10.52
CA ASP A 595 -16.16 -11.30 9.39
C ASP A 595 -14.77 -10.90 8.89
N ALA A 596 -13.84 -10.60 9.81
CA ALA A 596 -12.45 -10.31 9.45
C ALA A 596 -11.80 -11.49 8.70
N GLN A 597 -11.98 -12.72 9.19
CA GLN A 597 -11.48 -13.94 8.57
C GLN A 597 -12.09 -14.19 7.18
N ARG A 598 -13.39 -13.93 7.04
CA ARG A 598 -14.10 -14.08 5.77
C ARG A 598 -13.58 -13.09 4.73
N LEU A 599 -13.39 -11.82 5.09
CA LEU A 599 -12.82 -10.81 4.20
C LEU A 599 -11.36 -11.12 3.85
N ALA A 600 -10.55 -11.56 4.83
CA ALA A 600 -9.17 -11.97 4.59
C ALA A 600 -9.11 -13.16 3.62
N TYR A 601 -9.96 -14.17 3.80
CA TYR A 601 -10.07 -15.31 2.89
C TYR A 601 -10.35 -14.86 1.45
N ARG A 602 -11.33 -13.98 1.25
CA ARG A 602 -11.71 -13.47 -0.08
C ARG A 602 -10.55 -12.77 -0.79
N PHE A 603 -9.85 -11.88 -0.07
CA PHE A 603 -8.73 -11.14 -0.63
C PHE A 603 -7.53 -12.07 -0.93
N LEU A 604 -7.17 -12.96 0.01
CA LEU A 604 -6.06 -13.89 -0.17
C LEU A 604 -6.35 -14.95 -1.25
N TYR A 605 -7.61 -15.35 -1.42
CA TYR A 605 -8.03 -16.17 -2.56
C TYR A 605 -7.77 -15.45 -3.89
N MET A 606 -8.21 -14.20 -4.02
CA MET A 606 -7.97 -13.41 -5.24
C MET A 606 -6.48 -13.28 -5.54
N MET A 607 -5.67 -12.94 -4.53
CA MET A 607 -4.21 -12.83 -4.68
C MET A 607 -3.58 -14.17 -5.09
N THR A 608 -3.97 -15.27 -4.45
CA THR A 608 -3.39 -16.60 -4.70
C THR A 608 -3.77 -17.10 -6.09
N THR A 609 -5.02 -16.90 -6.53
CA THR A 609 -5.45 -17.27 -7.88
C THR A 609 -4.68 -16.47 -8.93
N ALA A 610 -4.52 -15.16 -8.75
CA ALA A 610 -3.71 -14.36 -9.66
C ALA A 610 -2.24 -14.81 -9.70
N PHE A 611 -1.65 -15.09 -8.54
CA PHE A 611 -0.28 -15.60 -8.42
C PHE A 611 -0.10 -16.94 -9.14
N VAL A 612 -1.08 -17.85 -9.03
CA VAL A 612 -1.07 -19.17 -9.68
C VAL A 612 -1.25 -19.08 -11.18
N ASP A 613 -2.19 -18.25 -11.63
CA ASP A 613 -2.66 -18.22 -13.01
C ASP A 613 -1.83 -17.32 -13.92
N PHE A 614 -1.15 -16.31 -13.36
CA PHE A 614 -0.45 -15.27 -14.12
C PHE A 614 1.00 -15.13 -13.66
N ASN A 615 1.76 -16.22 -13.82
CA ASN A 615 3.21 -16.25 -13.68
C ASN A 615 3.79 -15.64 -12.38
N GLY A 616 3.06 -15.76 -11.26
CA GLY A 616 3.47 -15.24 -9.96
C GLY A 616 3.19 -13.75 -9.71
N VAL A 617 2.37 -13.10 -10.53
CA VAL A 617 2.11 -11.65 -10.43
C VAL A 617 1.61 -11.21 -9.05
N VAL A 618 2.15 -10.09 -8.56
CA VAL A 618 1.74 -9.42 -7.32
C VAL A 618 1.64 -7.92 -7.60
N PRO A 619 0.48 -7.44 -8.06
CA PRO A 619 0.32 -6.07 -8.53
C PRO A 619 0.11 -5.06 -7.38
N GLU A 620 0.02 -3.78 -7.72
CA GLU A 620 -0.35 -2.69 -6.82
C GLU A 620 -1.79 -2.83 -6.27
N LYS A 621 -2.75 -3.20 -7.14
CA LYS A 621 -4.19 -3.30 -6.85
C LYS A 621 -4.88 -4.37 -7.68
N PHE A 622 -6.14 -4.68 -7.36
CA PHE A 622 -6.95 -5.68 -8.09
C PHE A 622 -8.33 -5.14 -8.45
N ASP A 623 -8.96 -5.68 -9.49
CA ASP A 623 -10.43 -5.67 -9.65
C ASP A 623 -11.01 -6.81 -8.80
N ALA A 624 -11.68 -6.46 -7.69
CA ALA A 624 -12.18 -7.44 -6.72
C ALA A 624 -13.52 -8.06 -7.10
N VAL A 625 -14.16 -7.56 -8.15
CA VAL A 625 -15.41 -8.13 -8.68
C VAL A 625 -15.09 -9.18 -9.73
N LYS A 626 -14.16 -8.86 -10.64
CA LYS A 626 -13.70 -9.77 -11.70
C LYS A 626 -12.59 -10.73 -11.26
N LEU A 627 -12.01 -10.51 -10.07
CA LEU A 627 -10.83 -11.21 -9.57
C LEU A 627 -9.64 -11.12 -10.53
N SER A 628 -9.38 -9.91 -11.02
CA SER A 628 -8.38 -9.66 -12.06
C SER A 628 -7.29 -8.70 -11.57
N HIS A 629 -6.05 -8.99 -11.94
CA HIS A 629 -4.93 -8.07 -11.82
C HIS A 629 -4.87 -7.07 -12.98
N LEU A 630 -5.66 -7.26 -14.05
CA LEU A 630 -5.76 -6.32 -15.16
C LEU A 630 -6.66 -5.15 -14.76
N VAL A 631 -6.04 -4.00 -14.49
CA VAL A 631 -6.70 -2.76 -14.10
C VAL A 631 -6.24 -1.66 -15.04
N ASP A 632 -7.18 -1.18 -15.87
CA ASP A 632 -6.91 -0.18 -16.92
C ASP A 632 -7.31 1.26 -16.51
N ALA A 633 -7.63 1.47 -15.23
CA ALA A 633 -7.95 2.81 -14.73
C ALA A 633 -6.68 3.69 -14.70
N GLU A 634 -6.81 4.91 -15.20
CA GLU A 634 -5.76 5.93 -15.20
C GLU A 634 -4.46 5.44 -15.88
N TYR A 635 -3.34 5.35 -15.15
CA TYR A 635 -2.05 4.87 -15.66
C TYR A 635 -1.90 3.33 -15.61
N GLY A 636 -2.99 2.63 -15.32
CA GLY A 636 -3.03 1.17 -15.22
C GLY A 636 -2.46 0.64 -13.91
N ASN A 637 -2.22 -0.67 -13.88
CA ASN A 637 -1.66 -1.36 -12.72
C ASN A 637 -0.13 -1.36 -12.73
N GLN A 638 0.50 -1.20 -11.57
CA GLN A 638 1.95 -1.32 -11.41
C GLN A 638 2.32 -2.74 -10.93
N GLY A 639 3.56 -3.17 -11.21
CA GLY A 639 4.06 -4.48 -10.80
C GLY A 639 3.67 -5.66 -11.69
N ILE A 640 3.07 -5.40 -12.86
CA ILE A 640 2.67 -6.43 -13.85
C ILE A 640 3.70 -6.59 -14.99
N ASP A 641 4.49 -5.57 -15.28
CA ASP A 641 5.52 -5.59 -16.33
C ASP A 641 6.84 -6.17 -15.78
N PHE A 642 6.94 -7.50 -15.82
CA PHE A 642 8.17 -8.22 -15.50
C PHE A 642 8.39 -9.35 -16.49
N LYS A 643 9.66 -9.77 -16.62
CA LYS A 643 10.03 -10.89 -17.49
C LYS A 643 10.42 -12.09 -16.66
N MET A 644 9.78 -13.23 -16.93
CA MET A 644 10.01 -14.55 -16.34
C MET A 644 9.73 -14.67 -14.84
N VAL A 645 10.24 -13.78 -13.99
CA VAL A 645 10.09 -13.86 -12.53
C VAL A 645 9.82 -12.48 -11.90
N PRO A 646 8.78 -12.36 -11.05
CA PRO A 646 8.54 -11.14 -10.28
C PRO A 646 9.61 -11.01 -9.19
N ARG A 647 10.16 -9.80 -9.03
CA ARG A 647 11.30 -9.55 -8.13
C ARG A 647 10.94 -8.95 -6.79
N GLU A 648 9.81 -8.27 -6.73
CA GLU A 648 9.49 -7.37 -5.62
C GLU A 648 8.01 -7.30 -5.26
N GLY A 649 7.10 -7.60 -6.19
CA GLY A 649 5.67 -7.37 -5.97
C GLY A 649 5.38 -5.89 -5.70
N PHE A 650 4.50 -5.61 -4.75
CA PHE A 650 4.24 -4.25 -4.27
C PHE A 650 4.12 -4.24 -2.74
N GLY A 651 4.75 -3.28 -2.08
CA GLY A 651 5.00 -3.25 -0.63
C GLY A 651 3.76 -3.51 0.23
N TRP A 652 2.66 -2.78 0.02
CA TRP A 652 1.43 -3.00 0.79
C TRP A 652 0.69 -4.30 0.43
N MET A 653 0.94 -4.88 -0.75
CA MET A 653 0.28 -6.07 -1.27
C MET A 653 0.96 -7.27 -0.63
N ASN A 654 2.29 -7.24 -0.62
CA ASN A 654 3.13 -8.13 0.17
C ASN A 654 2.72 -8.11 1.65
N ALA A 655 2.50 -6.92 2.21
CA ALA A 655 2.05 -6.78 3.59
C ALA A 655 0.65 -7.35 3.82
N ALA A 656 -0.33 -7.04 2.97
CA ALA A 656 -1.68 -7.58 3.11
C ALA A 656 -1.73 -9.11 2.99
N PHE A 657 -0.84 -9.71 2.20
CA PHE A 657 -0.72 -11.17 2.17
C PHE A 657 -0.25 -11.71 3.53
N GLN A 658 0.85 -11.17 4.08
CA GLN A 658 1.40 -11.64 5.36
C GLN A 658 0.44 -11.38 6.54
N VAL A 659 -0.15 -10.19 6.59
CA VAL A 659 -1.15 -9.82 7.60
C VAL A 659 -2.42 -10.66 7.43
N GLY A 660 -2.97 -10.78 6.23
CA GLY A 660 -4.19 -11.58 6.02
C GLY A 660 -4.01 -13.05 6.39
N LEU A 661 -2.81 -13.61 6.21
CA LEU A 661 -2.50 -14.95 6.67
C LEU A 661 -2.67 -15.08 8.19
N SER A 662 -2.31 -14.08 9.00
CA SER A 662 -2.47 -14.16 10.47
C SER A 662 -3.93 -14.29 10.92
N PHE A 663 -4.89 -13.81 10.11
CA PHE A 663 -6.32 -14.00 10.37
C PHE A 663 -6.80 -15.41 10.00
N MET A 664 -6.18 -16.07 9.03
CA MET A 664 -6.68 -17.34 8.51
C MET A 664 -6.36 -18.56 9.38
N THR A 665 -7.38 -19.41 9.57
CA THR A 665 -7.20 -20.75 10.16
C THR A 665 -6.41 -21.69 9.23
N THR A 666 -5.86 -22.78 9.78
CA THR A 666 -5.16 -23.81 8.99
C THR A 666 -6.04 -24.40 7.88
N HIS A 667 -7.35 -24.54 8.13
CA HIS A 667 -8.28 -25.05 7.12
C HIS A 667 -8.46 -24.05 5.97
N MET A 668 -8.67 -22.77 6.30
CA MET A 668 -8.75 -21.68 5.33
C MET A 668 -7.48 -21.60 4.46
N ARG A 669 -6.29 -21.67 5.08
CA ARG A 669 -5.00 -21.60 4.35
C ARG A 669 -4.86 -22.73 3.34
N ARG A 670 -5.27 -23.95 3.72
CA ARG A 670 -5.28 -25.12 2.81
C ARG A 670 -6.27 -24.95 1.67
N ALA A 671 -7.44 -24.39 1.93
CA ALA A 671 -8.47 -24.17 0.92
C ALA A 671 -8.05 -23.09 -0.10
N VAL A 672 -7.47 -21.97 0.36
CA VAL A 672 -6.90 -20.94 -0.52
C VAL A 672 -5.72 -21.50 -1.33
N ALA A 673 -4.83 -22.27 -0.72
CA ALA A 673 -3.75 -22.94 -1.43
C ALA A 673 -4.23 -23.90 -2.53
N ALA A 674 -5.40 -24.52 -2.34
CA ALA A 674 -6.06 -25.33 -3.34
C ALA A 674 -6.92 -24.53 -4.33
N CYS A 675 -6.86 -23.18 -4.29
CA CYS A 675 -7.68 -22.27 -5.08
C CYS A 675 -9.19 -22.55 -4.94
N THR A 676 -9.64 -22.86 -3.72
CA THR A 676 -11.08 -23.07 -3.43
C THR A 676 -11.80 -21.74 -3.31
N SER A 677 -12.78 -21.50 -4.17
CA SER A 677 -13.50 -20.22 -4.20
C SER A 677 -14.21 -19.94 -2.87
N PRO A 678 -14.34 -18.65 -2.47
CA PRO A 678 -15.05 -18.28 -1.26
C PRO A 678 -16.49 -18.80 -1.23
N GLU A 679 -17.18 -18.81 -2.37
CA GLU A 679 -18.54 -19.32 -2.49
C GLU A 679 -18.66 -20.81 -2.17
N VAL A 680 -17.64 -21.60 -2.52
CA VAL A 680 -17.59 -23.04 -2.21
C VAL A 680 -17.19 -23.24 -0.75
N PHE A 681 -16.20 -22.49 -0.27
CA PHE A 681 -15.67 -22.64 1.09
C PHE A 681 -16.68 -22.25 2.16
N PHE A 682 -17.38 -21.12 1.98
CA PHE A 682 -18.37 -20.62 2.93
C PHE A 682 -19.79 -21.14 2.67
N ARG A 683 -19.97 -22.08 1.72
CA ARG A 683 -21.28 -22.64 1.43
C ARG A 683 -21.82 -23.34 2.67
N GLN A 684 -22.90 -22.80 3.25
CA GLN A 684 -23.66 -23.56 4.24
C GLN A 684 -24.34 -24.75 3.56
N PRO A 685 -24.36 -25.95 4.16
CA PRO A 685 -25.15 -27.06 3.65
C PRO A 685 -26.65 -26.71 3.77
N ASN A 686 -27.23 -26.23 2.66
CA ASN A 686 -28.66 -25.96 2.40
C ASN A 686 -29.60 -25.83 3.61
N THR A 687 -29.89 -24.59 4.02
CA THR A 687 -31.28 -24.17 4.29
C THR A 687 -31.98 -23.92 2.96
N ASP A 688 -32.23 -24.98 2.20
CA ASP A 688 -33.14 -25.01 1.03
C ASP A 688 -33.38 -26.47 0.60
N VAL A 689 -33.86 -27.27 1.54
CA VAL A 689 -34.53 -28.54 1.25
C VAL A 689 -35.98 -28.42 1.72
N ASN A 690 -36.72 -27.42 1.20
CA ASN A 690 -38.18 -27.43 1.28
C ASN A 690 -38.90 -26.47 0.32
N THR A 691 -38.35 -26.20 -0.86
CA THR A 691 -39.13 -25.61 -1.96
C THR A 691 -38.51 -26.00 -3.28
N LEU A 692 -38.79 -27.24 -3.71
CA LEU A 692 -38.95 -27.72 -5.09
C LEU A 692 -38.98 -29.26 -5.06
N ALA A 693 -39.93 -29.81 -4.31
CA ALA A 693 -40.46 -31.14 -4.62
C ALA A 693 -41.33 -31.00 -5.88
N GLY A 694 -40.69 -31.11 -7.04
CA GLY A 694 -41.33 -30.95 -8.33
C GLY A 694 -40.40 -31.40 -9.46
N THR A 695 -40.33 -32.72 -9.64
CA THR A 695 -39.93 -33.41 -10.88
C THR A 695 -38.53 -33.11 -11.46
N ALA A 696 -37.54 -33.90 -11.05
CA ALA A 696 -36.55 -34.56 -11.93
C ALA A 696 -35.61 -35.44 -11.09
N GLN A 697 -35.70 -36.77 -11.23
CA GLN A 697 -34.72 -37.71 -10.68
C GLN A 697 -33.46 -37.77 -11.56
N PRO A 698 -32.24 -37.79 -10.99
CA PRO A 698 -31.08 -38.34 -11.66
C PRO A 698 -30.88 -39.81 -11.23
N LEU A 699 -31.02 -40.72 -12.18
CA LEU A 699 -30.53 -42.10 -12.11
C LEU A 699 -29.00 -42.08 -12.07
N ASN A 700 -28.40 -42.64 -11.01
CA ASN A 700 -27.20 -43.49 -11.05
C ASN A 700 -26.70 -43.75 -9.61
N ASP A 701 -27.34 -44.69 -8.92
CA ASP A 701 -26.71 -45.38 -7.78
C ASP A 701 -26.52 -46.87 -8.14
N PRO A 702 -25.28 -47.29 -8.46
CA PRO A 702 -24.95 -48.68 -8.77
C PRO A 702 -25.18 -49.66 -7.61
N LEU A 703 -25.27 -49.19 -6.36
CA LEU A 703 -25.54 -50.05 -5.19
C LEU A 703 -27.01 -50.45 -5.09
N ALA A 704 -27.94 -49.60 -5.53
CA ALA A 704 -29.37 -49.91 -5.57
C ALA A 704 -29.69 -51.01 -6.60
N MET A 705 -28.99 -51.03 -7.74
CA MET A 705 -29.18 -52.04 -8.78
C MET A 705 -28.66 -53.44 -8.40
N ALA A 706 -27.68 -53.54 -7.50
CA ALA A 706 -27.14 -54.82 -7.03
C ALA A 706 -28.04 -55.49 -5.96
N MET A 707 -28.85 -54.70 -5.23
CA MET A 707 -29.74 -55.24 -4.20
C MET A 707 -31.11 -55.70 -4.74
N ASP A 708 -31.55 -55.19 -5.90
CA ASP A 708 -32.80 -55.64 -6.55
C ASP A 708 -32.65 -56.96 -7.32
N GLN A 709 -31.44 -57.32 -7.78
CA GLN A 709 -31.19 -58.63 -8.39
C GLN A 709 -31.14 -59.80 -7.39
N LEU A 710 -31.04 -59.52 -6.09
CA LEU A 710 -31.07 -60.53 -5.02
C LEU A 710 -32.47 -60.78 -4.44
N ARG A 711 -33.51 -60.06 -4.91
CA ARG A 711 -34.90 -60.19 -4.44
C ARG A 711 -35.88 -60.80 -5.45
N LEU A 712 -35.44 -61.17 -6.65
CA LEU A 712 -36.28 -61.82 -7.68
C LEU A 712 -36.03 -63.33 -7.86
N SER A 713 -35.36 -63.98 -6.90
CA SER A 713 -35.19 -65.43 -6.87
C SER A 713 -35.61 -66.04 -5.54
N GLN A 714 -36.85 -65.76 -5.11
CA GLN A 714 -37.61 -66.55 -4.14
C GLN A 714 -39.07 -66.06 -4.15
N GLU A 715 -39.99 -66.98 -4.47
CA GLU A 715 -41.40 -66.89 -4.09
C GLU A 715 -41.57 -66.77 -2.57
#